data_AF-A0A351MU17-F1
#
_entry.id   AF-A0A351MU17-F1
#
_cell.length_a   1.000
_cell.length_b   1.000
_cell.length_c   1.000
_cell.angle_alpha   90.00
_cell.angle_beta   90.00
_cell.angle_gamma   90.00
#
_symmetry.space_group_name_H-M   'P 1'
#
loop_
_entity.id
_entity.type
_entity.pdbx_description
1 polymer ?
#
loop_
_entity_poly.entity_id
_entity_poly.type
_entity_poly.pdbx_seq_one_letter_code
_entity_poly.pdbx_strand_id
1 'polypeptide(L)'
;MRPLLFLWFPLWICAQEGQKQRLEVSQAIAKMADTIVRIEVISEEGEDGRMRRDHAVGSGSIIDAQGNVLTNYHVAGRGATFLCRLANREEIPATLVGADAMTDLAVIRLDLSRRQSKEPLPVAEFGDSALVSAGDTVLSMGCPAGLNQSVTLGIVANNQMVMTRFVGDMDLDGESVGELVRWIGHDAIIFGGNSGGPLVNAFGKIIGVNEIGVGSLGGAIPANTARAVAAELIRHGKISRSWTGIDARSLLRSQVDKRGVLVGGVLANSPAERAGIKTGDIVTAFDGVPVHADCAEQMPDFHRAECGLVTGKEIDVALLRNNQSRVVRLTPVEREARVAREVALSTWGATFRDLTTVSALVNRRLDRKGVLVHSRREGGPLAAAKPEINERDLIVSVAGYPVANFAELRARTLEATKGSTDPVPVLIGVRRGEVEMLSVARLGPEPEPTVVPRVPKAWAGLATQVLTPELAKALGLTVRSGVRVTQVLPSSGAAEAGIQTGDILLKLDGKVITSRRQEDVDNFGTILREYPVDGTVELELLREGKPLTLKMALRERPAPTPELPSVRDLRLGFTARSLGFDDRVDRGLRESAQGAIVTKVERSSWADLAGLRISDILVSVNSQPITDNVSLRKALDALFKDRPQHVVFQVERGITGTFLEFEPNWDLLEENSVK
;
A
#
# COMPACT_ATOMS: atom_id res chain seq x y z
N MET A 1 -45.53 -65.37 29.58
CA MET A 1 -44.66 -64.30 30.09
C MET A 1 -43.24 -64.57 29.65
N ARG A 2 -42.73 -63.81 28.67
CA ARG A 2 -41.30 -63.76 28.27
C ARG A 2 -40.86 -62.30 28.45
N PRO A 3 -39.73 -62.00 29.09
CA PRO A 3 -39.34 -60.62 29.34
C PRO A 3 -38.80 -60.00 28.04
N LEU A 4 -39.18 -58.74 27.77
CA LEU A 4 -38.53 -57.91 26.78
C LEU A 4 -37.10 -57.63 27.25
N LEU A 5 -36.10 -58.12 26.52
CA LEU A 5 -34.76 -57.52 26.54
C LEU A 5 -34.86 -56.18 25.82
N PHE A 6 -34.82 -55.09 26.59
CA PHE A 6 -34.50 -53.77 26.06
C PHE A 6 -33.04 -53.80 25.57
N LEU A 7 -32.85 -53.72 24.26
CA LEU A 7 -31.57 -53.42 23.63
C LEU A 7 -31.15 -52.00 24.02
N TRP A 8 -30.34 -51.90 25.08
CA TRP A 8 -29.68 -50.67 25.52
C TRP A 8 -28.37 -50.51 24.75
N PHE A 9 -28.46 -50.21 23.45
CA PHE A 9 -27.35 -49.81 22.60
C PHE A 9 -27.93 -48.79 21.60
N PRO A 10 -27.68 -47.47 21.78
CA PRO A 10 -26.59 -46.84 21.02
C PRO A 10 -25.97 -45.54 21.62
N LEU A 11 -26.04 -45.28 22.93
CA LEU A 11 -25.43 -44.05 23.50
C LEU A 11 -23.90 -44.13 23.68
N TRP A 12 -23.37 -45.33 23.91
CA TRP A 12 -21.94 -45.53 24.17
C TRP A 12 -21.08 -45.51 22.90
N ILE A 13 -21.63 -45.99 21.77
CA ILE A 13 -20.95 -46.02 20.46
C ILE A 13 -20.81 -44.60 19.90
N CYS A 14 -21.86 -43.78 19.94
CA CYS A 14 -21.79 -42.38 19.51
C CYS A 14 -20.79 -41.55 20.36
N ALA A 15 -20.66 -41.84 21.66
CA ALA A 15 -19.68 -41.19 22.52
C ALA A 15 -18.23 -41.58 22.17
N GLN A 16 -17.98 -42.84 21.78
CA GLN A 16 -16.66 -43.32 21.33
C GLN A 16 -16.27 -42.73 19.97
N GLU A 17 -17.20 -42.63 19.02
CA GLU A 17 -16.94 -42.00 17.71
C GLU A 17 -16.64 -40.50 17.85
N GLY A 18 -17.40 -39.78 18.69
CA GLY A 18 -17.12 -38.37 18.98
C GLY A 18 -15.76 -38.15 19.66
N GLN A 19 -15.34 -39.07 20.55
CA GLN A 19 -14.00 -39.02 21.15
C GLN A 19 -12.89 -39.30 20.13
N LYS A 20 -13.10 -40.25 19.22
CA LYS A 20 -12.14 -40.58 18.16
C LYS A 20 -11.94 -39.40 17.20
N GLN A 21 -13.03 -38.80 16.71
CA GLN A 21 -12.96 -37.63 15.82
C GLN A 21 -12.26 -36.45 16.49
N ARG A 22 -12.55 -36.19 17.77
CA ARG A 22 -11.88 -35.13 18.55
C ARG A 22 -10.38 -35.39 18.70
N LEU A 23 -9.99 -36.65 18.88
CA LEU A 23 -8.57 -37.03 18.98
C LEU A 23 -7.85 -36.82 17.65
N GLU A 24 -8.43 -37.27 16.54
CA GLU A 24 -7.87 -37.10 15.19
C GLU A 24 -7.70 -35.62 14.83
N VAL A 25 -8.73 -34.80 15.07
CA VAL A 25 -8.65 -33.34 14.87
C VAL A 25 -7.55 -32.71 15.74
N SER A 26 -7.46 -33.09 17.02
CA SER A 26 -6.45 -32.53 17.93
C SER A 26 -5.03 -32.91 17.51
N GLN A 27 -4.83 -34.14 17.01
CA GLN A 27 -3.54 -34.59 16.48
C GLN A 27 -3.15 -33.88 15.18
N ALA A 28 -4.11 -33.67 14.27
CA ALA A 28 -3.89 -32.91 13.05
C ALA A 28 -3.48 -31.45 13.35
N ILE A 29 -4.16 -30.81 14.31
CA ILE A 29 -3.81 -29.47 14.79
C ILE A 29 -2.40 -29.46 15.36
N ALA A 30 -2.07 -30.37 16.28
CA ALA A 30 -0.76 -30.41 16.92
C ALA A 30 0.38 -30.63 15.90
N LYS A 31 0.15 -31.44 14.86
CA LYS A 31 1.13 -31.67 13.80
C LYS A 31 1.37 -30.43 12.93
N MET A 32 0.32 -29.63 12.68
CA MET A 32 0.38 -28.51 11.74
C MET A 32 0.68 -27.16 12.40
N ALA A 33 0.32 -26.96 13.67
CA ALA A 33 0.41 -25.67 14.35
C ALA A 33 1.78 -25.02 14.19
N ASP A 34 2.86 -25.76 14.40
CA ASP A 34 4.21 -25.17 14.34
C ASP A 34 4.67 -24.82 12.92
N THR A 35 4.04 -25.38 11.89
CA THR A 35 4.40 -25.16 10.47
C THR A 35 3.78 -23.89 9.88
N ILE A 36 2.78 -23.30 10.55
CA ILE A 36 2.00 -22.17 10.05
C ILE A 36 2.68 -20.86 10.45
N VAL A 37 2.85 -20.00 9.45
CA VAL A 37 3.52 -18.71 9.57
C VAL A 37 2.51 -17.60 9.39
N ARG A 38 2.53 -16.60 10.28
CA ARG A 38 1.86 -15.33 10.03
C ARG A 38 2.78 -14.46 9.17
N ILE A 39 2.25 -13.90 8.10
CA ILE A 39 3.00 -13.04 7.17
C ILE A 39 2.45 -11.63 7.31
N GLU A 40 3.27 -10.71 7.78
CA GLU A 40 3.05 -9.28 7.63
C GLU A 40 3.77 -8.83 6.36
N VAL A 41 3.06 -8.11 5.50
CA VAL A 41 3.57 -7.69 4.20
C VAL A 41 3.27 -6.23 3.98
N ILE A 42 4.26 -5.52 3.43
CA ILE A 42 4.05 -4.20 2.86
C ILE A 42 4.03 -4.37 1.35
N SER A 43 2.87 -4.18 0.73
CA SER A 43 2.70 -4.22 -0.72
C SER A 43 2.83 -2.84 -1.34
N GLU A 44 3.20 -2.77 -2.62
CA GLU A 44 3.24 -1.50 -3.38
C GLU A 44 2.24 -1.53 -4.56
N GLU A 45 1.44 -0.46 -4.68
CA GLU A 45 0.47 -0.25 -5.76
C GLU A 45 0.46 1.20 -6.24
N GLY A 46 0.24 1.41 -7.54
CA GLY A 46 0.28 2.75 -8.15
C GLY A 46 -1.06 3.49 -8.05
N GLU A 47 -1.23 4.39 -7.09
CA GLU A 47 -2.48 5.15 -6.90
C GLU A 47 -2.17 6.63 -6.61
N ASP A 48 -3.07 7.55 -7.02
CA ASP A 48 -2.90 9.00 -6.82
C ASP A 48 -1.54 9.52 -7.33
N GLY A 49 -1.06 8.93 -8.44
CA GLY A 49 0.18 9.31 -9.11
C GLY A 49 1.48 8.95 -8.37
N ARG A 50 1.44 8.02 -7.42
CA ARG A 50 2.61 7.52 -6.68
C ARG A 50 2.49 6.04 -6.35
N MET A 51 3.60 5.39 -6.01
CA MET A 51 3.56 4.06 -5.39
C MET A 51 3.13 4.20 -3.94
N ARG A 52 1.96 3.70 -3.61
CA ARG A 52 1.43 3.62 -2.25
C ARG A 52 1.81 2.29 -1.64
N ARG A 53 2.24 2.32 -0.39
CA ARG A 53 2.49 1.14 0.42
C ARG A 53 1.32 0.79 1.33
N ASP A 54 0.78 -0.39 1.18
CA ASP A 54 -0.28 -0.87 2.06
C ASP A 54 0.22 -2.02 2.93
N HIS A 55 -0.21 -2.00 4.19
CA HIS A 55 0.11 -3.05 5.15
C HIS A 55 -1.00 -4.10 5.13
N ALA A 56 -0.63 -5.34 4.82
CA ALA A 56 -1.53 -6.47 4.83
C ALA A 56 -0.98 -7.60 5.72
N VAL A 57 -1.88 -8.51 6.10
CA VAL A 57 -1.55 -9.68 6.90
C VAL A 57 -2.16 -10.90 6.23
N GLY A 58 -1.38 -11.98 6.12
CA GLY A 58 -1.82 -13.27 5.64
C GLY A 58 -1.18 -14.42 6.41
N SER A 59 -1.38 -15.63 5.90
CA SER A 59 -0.80 -16.85 6.43
C SER A 59 0.01 -17.58 5.38
N GLY A 60 0.90 -18.47 5.82
CA GLY A 60 1.61 -19.40 4.97
C GLY A 60 1.97 -20.68 5.70
N SER A 61 2.48 -21.66 4.96
CA SER A 61 2.99 -22.93 5.52
C SER A 61 4.45 -23.11 5.15
N ILE A 62 5.31 -23.45 6.12
CA ILE A 62 6.69 -23.86 5.84
C ILE A 62 6.66 -25.20 5.12
N ILE A 63 7.16 -25.26 3.89
CA ILE A 63 7.07 -26.45 3.02
C ILE A 63 8.40 -27.19 2.86
N ASP A 64 9.51 -26.63 3.36
CA ASP A 64 10.80 -27.31 3.43
C ASP A 64 11.74 -26.76 4.51
N ALA A 65 12.85 -27.46 4.72
CA ALA A 65 13.86 -27.12 5.72
C ALA A 65 14.72 -25.89 5.35
N GLN A 66 14.64 -25.44 4.09
CA GLN A 66 15.31 -24.22 3.63
C GLN A 66 14.54 -22.95 4.00
N GLY A 67 13.35 -23.11 4.62
CA GLY A 67 12.52 -22.00 5.06
C GLY A 67 11.67 -21.42 3.93
N ASN A 68 11.38 -22.19 2.86
CA ASN A 68 10.39 -21.77 1.89
C ASN A 68 8.98 -21.89 2.50
N VAL A 69 8.21 -20.81 2.39
CA VAL A 69 6.86 -20.67 2.89
C VAL A 69 5.92 -20.47 1.71
N LEU A 70 4.95 -21.37 1.58
CA LEU A 70 3.89 -21.29 0.58
C LEU A 70 2.74 -20.42 1.10
N THR A 71 2.27 -19.50 0.28
CA THR A 71 1.14 -18.61 0.57
C THR A 71 0.41 -18.23 -0.74
N ASN A 72 -0.57 -17.32 -0.66
CA ASN A 72 -1.26 -16.82 -1.85
C ASN A 72 -0.52 -15.69 -2.57
N TYR A 73 -0.82 -15.49 -3.84
CA TYR A 73 -0.34 -14.35 -4.61
C TYR A 73 -0.94 -13.04 -4.09
N HIS A 74 -2.23 -12.98 -3.77
CA HIS A 74 -2.85 -11.77 -3.25
C HIS A 74 -2.31 -11.37 -1.87
N VAL A 75 -1.68 -12.32 -1.14
CA VAL A 75 -0.95 -12.04 0.10
C VAL A 75 0.45 -11.52 -0.24
N ALA A 76 1.26 -12.27 -0.98
CA ALA A 76 2.69 -11.99 -1.08
C ALA A 76 3.18 -11.50 -2.45
N GLY A 77 2.42 -11.69 -3.52
CA GLY A 77 2.83 -11.44 -4.91
C GLY A 77 3.12 -9.97 -5.22
N ARG A 78 2.49 -9.02 -4.51
CA ARG A 78 2.82 -7.58 -4.58
C ARG A 78 3.67 -7.08 -3.42
N GLY A 79 4.16 -7.97 -2.56
CA GLY A 79 4.93 -7.61 -1.37
C GLY A 79 6.33 -7.11 -1.71
N ALA A 80 6.68 -5.96 -1.14
CA ALA A 80 8.02 -5.38 -1.19
C ALA A 80 8.88 -5.83 0.00
N THR A 81 8.27 -5.99 1.18
CA THR A 81 8.92 -6.47 2.40
C THR A 81 8.00 -7.43 3.13
N PHE A 82 8.60 -8.43 3.78
CA PHE A 82 7.88 -9.49 4.49
C PHE A 82 8.49 -9.68 5.88
N LEU A 83 7.65 -9.67 6.91
CA LEU A 83 8.00 -10.07 8.26
C LEU A 83 7.17 -11.29 8.63
N CYS A 84 7.83 -12.41 8.86
CA CYS A 84 7.19 -13.68 9.16
C CYS A 84 7.29 -13.99 10.65
N ARG A 85 6.14 -14.21 11.29
CA ARG A 85 6.09 -14.64 12.68
C ARG A 85 5.78 -16.14 12.77
N LEU A 86 6.70 -16.89 13.36
CA LEU A 86 6.59 -18.33 13.58
C LEU A 86 5.76 -18.66 14.84
N ALA A 87 5.38 -19.93 15.01
CA ALA A 87 4.61 -20.40 16.16
C ALA A 87 5.32 -20.20 17.52
N ASN A 88 6.65 -20.26 17.53
CA ASN A 88 7.48 -19.93 18.70
C ASN A 88 7.58 -18.41 18.97
N ARG A 89 6.83 -17.58 18.23
CA ARG A 89 6.78 -16.10 18.28
C ARG A 89 8.03 -15.40 17.77
N GLU A 90 8.95 -16.14 17.17
CA GLU A 90 10.10 -15.57 16.49
C GLU A 90 9.66 -14.84 15.23
N GLU A 91 10.17 -13.62 15.05
CA GLU A 91 9.93 -12.79 13.88
C GLU A 91 11.16 -12.81 12.99
N ILE A 92 10.97 -13.19 11.72
CA ILE A 92 12.03 -13.45 10.76
C ILE A 92 11.68 -12.74 9.46
N PRO A 93 12.54 -11.84 8.94
CA PRO A 93 12.36 -11.28 7.62
C PRO A 93 12.31 -12.35 6.53
N ALA A 94 11.57 -12.11 5.46
CA ALA A 94 11.52 -13.00 4.31
C ALA A 94 11.67 -12.24 2.99
N THR A 95 12.00 -12.98 1.94
CA THR A 95 12.12 -12.46 0.56
C THR A 95 11.20 -13.23 -0.37
N LEU A 96 10.67 -12.58 -1.40
CA LEU A 96 9.87 -13.25 -2.42
C LEU A 96 10.80 -14.14 -3.27
N VAL A 97 10.50 -15.45 -3.32
CA VAL A 97 11.19 -16.39 -4.20
C VAL A 97 10.57 -16.33 -5.60
N GLY A 98 9.25 -16.30 -5.65
CA GLY A 98 8.48 -16.18 -6.89
C GLY A 98 6.98 -16.21 -6.62
N ALA A 99 6.18 -15.81 -7.60
CA ALA A 99 4.73 -15.77 -7.49
C ALA A 99 4.04 -16.03 -8.84
N ASP A 100 2.80 -16.51 -8.79
CA ASP A 100 1.99 -16.86 -9.95
C ASP A 100 0.53 -16.45 -9.74
N ALA A 101 0.17 -15.29 -10.32
CA ALA A 101 -1.14 -14.66 -10.17
C ALA A 101 -2.29 -15.53 -10.67
N MET A 102 -2.11 -16.26 -11.76
CA MET A 102 -3.16 -17.08 -12.36
C MET A 102 -3.49 -18.35 -11.55
N THR A 103 -2.68 -18.71 -10.56
CA THR A 103 -3.03 -19.76 -9.57
C THR A 103 -3.24 -19.21 -8.17
N ASP A 104 -3.08 -17.90 -7.99
CA ASP A 104 -3.02 -17.24 -6.70
C ASP A 104 -2.03 -17.90 -5.71
N LEU A 105 -0.82 -18.24 -6.17
CA LEU A 105 0.22 -18.87 -5.32
C LEU A 105 1.50 -18.05 -5.33
N ALA A 106 2.17 -18.03 -4.18
CA ALA A 106 3.48 -17.43 -4.02
C ALA A 106 4.35 -18.24 -3.04
N VAL A 107 5.66 -18.15 -3.24
CA VAL A 107 6.64 -18.70 -2.29
C VAL A 107 7.51 -17.55 -1.81
N ILE A 108 7.59 -17.38 -0.49
CA ILE A 108 8.57 -16.51 0.17
C ILE A 108 9.58 -17.38 0.91
N ARG A 109 10.77 -16.86 1.19
CA ARG A 109 11.83 -17.57 1.91
C ARG A 109 12.30 -16.79 3.11
N LEU A 110 12.21 -17.44 4.27
CA LEU A 110 12.68 -16.94 5.55
C LEU A 110 14.21 -16.74 5.51
N ASP A 111 14.68 -15.62 6.05
CA ASP A 111 16.11 -15.41 6.28
C ASP A 111 16.56 -16.17 7.54
N LEU A 112 16.93 -17.44 7.36
CA LEU A 112 17.32 -18.32 8.47
C LEU A 112 18.58 -17.86 9.21
N SER A 113 19.37 -16.94 8.64
CA SER A 113 20.52 -16.35 9.34
C SER A 113 20.09 -15.45 10.51
N ARG A 114 18.84 -14.95 10.48
CA ARG A 114 18.23 -14.11 11.51
C ARG A 114 17.56 -14.91 12.63
N ARG A 115 17.56 -16.24 12.51
CA ARG A 115 16.89 -17.12 13.46
C ARG A 115 17.69 -17.24 14.77
N GLN A 116 17.06 -16.89 15.87
CA GLN A 116 17.49 -17.09 17.25
C GLN A 116 17.42 -18.58 17.65
N SER A 117 16.36 -19.28 17.26
CA SER A 117 16.22 -20.72 17.54
C SER A 117 17.17 -21.55 16.67
N LYS A 118 17.80 -22.57 17.28
CA LYS A 118 18.66 -23.54 16.59
C LYS A 118 17.95 -24.86 16.26
N GLU A 119 16.73 -25.05 16.75
CA GLU A 119 15.93 -26.25 16.49
C GLU A 119 15.59 -26.37 15.01
N PRO A 120 15.47 -27.56 14.42
CA PRO A 120 15.02 -27.71 13.03
C PRO A 120 13.70 -26.96 12.78
N LEU A 121 13.53 -26.43 11.56
CA LEU A 121 12.24 -25.85 11.20
C LEU A 121 11.16 -26.94 11.13
N PRO A 122 9.97 -26.68 11.68
CA PRO A 122 8.82 -27.53 11.43
C PRO A 122 8.42 -27.41 9.96
N VAL A 123 8.17 -28.55 9.30
CA VAL A 123 7.84 -28.61 7.87
C VAL A 123 6.50 -29.29 7.69
N ALA A 124 5.61 -28.66 6.93
CA ALA A 124 4.32 -29.21 6.57
C ALA A 124 4.44 -30.28 5.49
N GLU A 125 3.62 -31.33 5.59
CA GLU A 125 3.55 -32.39 4.60
C GLU A 125 2.37 -32.17 3.66
N PHE A 126 2.60 -32.26 2.35
CA PHE A 126 1.53 -32.32 1.37
C PHE A 126 0.83 -33.69 1.38
N GLY A 127 -0.49 -33.65 1.30
CA GLY A 127 -1.34 -34.77 0.92
C GLY A 127 -1.52 -34.87 -0.60
N ASP A 128 -2.39 -35.79 -1.00
CA ASP A 128 -2.83 -35.93 -2.38
C ASP A 128 -4.26 -35.39 -2.52
N SER A 129 -4.40 -34.22 -3.16
CA SER A 129 -5.70 -33.59 -3.37
C SER A 129 -6.59 -34.35 -4.36
N ALA A 130 -6.05 -35.29 -5.14
CA ALA A 130 -6.84 -36.12 -6.05
C ALA A 130 -7.65 -37.21 -5.31
N LEU A 131 -7.28 -37.53 -4.07
CA LEU A 131 -7.98 -38.51 -3.23
C LEU A 131 -9.09 -37.88 -2.38
N VAL A 132 -9.22 -36.55 -2.41
CA VAL A 132 -10.19 -35.81 -1.61
C VAL A 132 -11.60 -35.98 -2.17
N SER A 133 -12.55 -36.30 -1.29
CA SER A 133 -13.96 -36.53 -1.62
C SER A 133 -14.88 -35.63 -0.80
N ALA A 134 -16.06 -35.33 -1.33
CA ALA A 134 -17.09 -34.63 -0.56
C ALA A 134 -17.45 -35.41 0.71
N GLY A 135 -17.56 -34.70 1.84
CA GLY A 135 -17.74 -35.28 3.18
C GLY A 135 -16.45 -35.50 3.97
N ASP A 136 -15.27 -35.43 3.34
CA ASP A 136 -14.00 -35.54 4.06
C ASP A 136 -13.86 -34.42 5.09
N THR A 137 -13.44 -34.76 6.31
CA THR A 137 -13.18 -33.78 7.37
C THR A 137 -11.94 -32.95 7.03
N VAL A 138 -12.08 -31.63 7.13
CA VAL A 138 -11.01 -30.67 6.83
C VAL A 138 -10.90 -29.61 7.91
N LEU A 139 -9.69 -29.10 8.07
CA LEU A 139 -9.37 -28.01 8.97
C LEU A 139 -8.74 -26.88 8.15
N SER A 140 -9.37 -25.72 8.13
CA SER A 140 -8.76 -24.50 7.58
C SER A 140 -7.98 -23.82 8.70
N MET A 141 -6.67 -23.69 8.52
CA MET A 141 -5.78 -23.12 9.53
C MET A 141 -5.08 -21.85 9.01
N GLY A 142 -4.82 -20.91 9.92
CA GLY A 142 -4.15 -19.64 9.59
C GLY A 142 -4.07 -18.69 10.79
N CYS A 143 -3.80 -17.42 10.53
CA CYS A 143 -3.61 -16.35 11.51
C CYS A 143 -4.54 -15.16 11.17
N PRO A 144 -5.84 -15.25 11.49
CA PRO A 144 -6.84 -14.29 11.02
C PRO A 144 -6.63 -12.91 11.66
N ALA A 145 -6.79 -11.84 10.87
CA ALA A 145 -6.70 -10.43 11.29
C ALA A 145 -5.43 -10.05 12.09
N GLY A 146 -4.34 -10.81 11.94
CA GLY A 146 -3.12 -10.62 12.72
C GLY A 146 -3.19 -11.06 14.19
N LEU A 147 -4.23 -11.82 14.56
CA LEU A 147 -4.33 -12.52 15.84
C LEU A 147 -3.45 -13.79 15.82
N ASN A 148 -3.40 -14.48 16.96
CA ASN A 148 -2.75 -15.79 17.06
C ASN A 148 -3.46 -16.83 16.16
N GLN A 149 -2.78 -17.95 15.88
CA GLN A 149 -3.28 -19.04 15.05
C GLN A 149 -4.72 -19.45 15.37
N SER A 150 -5.51 -19.66 14.32
CA SER A 150 -6.90 -20.08 14.35
C SER A 150 -7.09 -21.33 13.50
N VAL A 151 -8.07 -22.14 13.89
CA VAL A 151 -8.46 -23.36 13.20
C VAL A 151 -9.98 -23.37 13.09
N THR A 152 -10.49 -23.60 11.88
CA THR A 152 -11.91 -23.83 11.61
C THR A 152 -12.09 -25.25 11.08
N LEU A 153 -13.04 -25.98 11.65
CA LEU A 153 -13.38 -27.34 11.27
C LEU A 153 -14.56 -27.31 10.30
N GLY A 154 -14.50 -28.16 9.26
CA GLY A 154 -15.58 -28.38 8.33
C GLY A 154 -15.40 -29.68 7.56
N ILE A 155 -16.12 -29.79 6.46
CA ILE A 155 -16.02 -30.87 5.48
C ILE A 155 -15.80 -30.32 4.07
N VAL A 156 -15.29 -31.16 3.18
CA VAL A 156 -15.31 -30.88 1.75
C VAL A 156 -16.75 -30.92 1.25
N ALA A 157 -17.20 -29.80 0.69
CA ALA A 157 -18.51 -29.68 0.08
C ALA A 157 -18.47 -30.08 -1.41
N ASN A 158 -17.40 -29.72 -2.11
CA ASN A 158 -17.21 -30.00 -3.54
C ASN A 158 -15.71 -30.00 -3.87
N ASN A 159 -15.16 -31.08 -4.43
CA ASN A 159 -13.74 -31.18 -4.79
C ASN A 159 -13.44 -30.66 -6.22
N GLN A 160 -14.45 -30.16 -6.94
CA GLN A 160 -14.39 -29.67 -8.30
C GLN A 160 -15.11 -28.31 -8.46
N MET A 161 -15.01 -27.44 -7.45
CA MET A 161 -15.71 -26.15 -7.46
C MET A 161 -15.08 -25.19 -8.47
N VAL A 162 -15.93 -24.55 -9.28
CA VAL A 162 -15.55 -23.42 -10.14
C VAL A 162 -16.42 -22.22 -9.81
N MET A 163 -15.86 -21.02 -9.93
CA MET A 163 -16.64 -19.80 -9.84
C MET A 163 -17.42 -19.62 -11.14
N THR A 164 -18.74 -19.44 -11.02
CA THR A 164 -19.59 -19.16 -12.18
C THR A 164 -19.66 -17.66 -12.40
N ARG A 165 -20.00 -17.27 -13.63
CA ARG A 165 -20.16 -15.86 -14.04
C ARG A 165 -21.11 -15.04 -13.15
N PHE A 166 -22.01 -15.69 -12.40
CA PHE A 166 -22.94 -15.02 -11.48
C PHE A 166 -22.31 -14.60 -10.15
N VAL A 167 -21.22 -15.25 -9.74
CA VAL A 167 -20.47 -14.94 -8.51
C VAL A 167 -19.36 -13.91 -8.79
N GLY A 168 -18.98 -13.74 -10.06
CA GLY A 168 -17.86 -12.92 -10.51
C GLY A 168 -16.60 -13.74 -10.73
N ASP A 169 -15.60 -13.14 -11.35
CA ASP A 169 -14.27 -13.73 -11.52
C ASP A 169 -13.34 -13.17 -10.43
N MET A 170 -12.42 -14.00 -9.94
CA MET A 170 -11.30 -13.52 -9.12
C MET A 170 -10.15 -13.13 -10.05
N ASP A 171 -9.94 -11.83 -10.20
CA ASP A 171 -8.88 -11.26 -11.03
C ASP A 171 -7.75 -10.70 -10.16
N LEU A 172 -6.53 -11.16 -10.41
CA LEU A 172 -5.31 -10.69 -9.77
C LEU A 172 -4.35 -10.20 -10.84
N ASP A 173 -4.02 -8.92 -10.85
CA ASP A 173 -3.21 -8.27 -11.90
C ASP A 173 -3.75 -8.53 -13.31
N GLY A 174 -5.09 -8.52 -13.42
CA GLY A 174 -5.82 -8.79 -14.65
C GLY A 174 -5.83 -10.27 -15.07
N GLU A 175 -5.16 -11.15 -14.32
CA GLU A 175 -5.18 -12.60 -14.52
C GLU A 175 -6.36 -13.23 -13.77
N SER A 176 -7.16 -14.05 -14.45
CA SER A 176 -8.29 -14.74 -13.83
C SER A 176 -7.79 -16.03 -13.17
N VAL A 177 -7.91 -16.12 -11.85
CA VAL A 177 -7.46 -17.32 -11.10
C VAL A 177 -8.28 -18.55 -11.48
N GLY A 178 -9.58 -18.35 -11.71
CA GLY A 178 -10.53 -19.40 -12.11
C GLY A 178 -10.27 -19.99 -13.50
N GLU A 179 -9.41 -19.38 -14.32
CA GLU A 179 -8.98 -20.00 -15.57
C GLU A 179 -8.18 -21.27 -15.34
N LEU A 180 -7.41 -21.38 -14.25
CA LEU A 180 -6.58 -22.56 -13.96
C LEU A 180 -7.02 -23.33 -12.71
N VAL A 181 -7.55 -22.63 -11.72
CA VAL A 181 -7.85 -23.21 -10.42
C VAL A 181 -9.27 -23.76 -10.43
N ARG A 182 -9.36 -25.05 -10.12
CA ARG A 182 -10.60 -25.70 -9.72
C ARG A 182 -10.49 -25.99 -8.23
N TRP A 183 -11.24 -25.26 -7.43
CA TRP A 183 -11.12 -25.23 -5.98
C TRP A 183 -11.67 -26.48 -5.31
N ILE A 184 -11.08 -26.82 -4.17
CA ILE A 184 -11.73 -27.64 -3.15
C ILE A 184 -12.65 -26.71 -2.36
N GLY A 185 -13.94 -26.76 -2.66
CA GLY A 185 -15.00 -26.11 -1.90
C GLY A 185 -15.26 -26.84 -0.58
N HIS A 186 -15.32 -26.10 0.54
CA HIS A 186 -15.54 -26.63 1.88
C HIS A 186 -16.36 -25.66 2.73
N ASP A 187 -16.93 -26.12 3.84
CA ASP A 187 -17.71 -25.27 4.77
C ASP A 187 -16.92 -24.80 6.00
N ALA A 188 -15.64 -25.20 6.13
CA ALA A 188 -14.75 -24.62 7.14
C ALA A 188 -14.59 -23.11 6.88
N ILE A 189 -14.92 -22.27 7.87
CA ILE A 189 -14.98 -20.82 7.68
C ILE A 189 -13.58 -20.26 7.39
N ILE A 190 -13.48 -19.45 6.34
CA ILE A 190 -12.29 -18.65 6.02
C ILE A 190 -12.58 -17.19 6.41
N PHE A 191 -11.76 -16.65 7.31
CA PHE A 191 -11.74 -15.23 7.66
C PHE A 191 -10.50 -14.56 7.08
N GLY A 192 -10.56 -13.24 6.88
CA GLY A 192 -9.40 -12.45 6.46
C GLY A 192 -8.19 -12.73 7.36
N GLY A 193 -7.07 -13.11 6.76
CA GLY A 193 -5.83 -13.52 7.42
C GLY A 193 -5.59 -15.04 7.49
N ASN A 194 -6.60 -15.89 7.27
CA ASN A 194 -6.37 -17.34 7.04
C ASN A 194 -5.95 -17.66 5.60
N SER A 195 -6.15 -16.73 4.65
CA SER A 195 -5.71 -16.87 3.27
C SER A 195 -4.20 -17.11 3.20
N GLY A 196 -3.81 -18.05 2.35
CA GLY A 196 -2.45 -18.55 2.18
C GLY A 196 -2.07 -19.63 3.20
N GLY A 197 -2.85 -19.79 4.28
CA GLY A 197 -2.72 -20.88 5.22
C GLY A 197 -3.22 -22.22 4.65
N PRO A 198 -2.91 -23.34 5.30
CA PRO A 198 -3.24 -24.65 4.76
C PRO A 198 -4.69 -25.06 5.05
N LEU A 199 -5.31 -25.73 4.08
CA LEU A 199 -6.45 -26.62 4.29
C LEU A 199 -5.90 -28.02 4.52
N VAL A 200 -6.14 -28.61 5.69
CA VAL A 200 -5.57 -29.92 6.05
C VAL A 200 -6.65 -30.96 6.28
N ASN A 201 -6.33 -32.21 5.96
CA ASN A 201 -7.18 -33.35 6.32
C ASN A 201 -6.98 -33.78 7.79
N ALA A 202 -7.79 -34.74 8.24
CA ALA A 202 -7.72 -35.30 9.59
C ALA A 202 -6.37 -35.96 9.96
N PHE A 203 -5.47 -36.18 8.99
CA PHE A 203 -4.12 -36.72 9.22
C PHE A 203 -3.04 -35.63 9.37
N GLY A 204 -3.43 -34.35 9.35
CA GLY A 204 -2.50 -33.22 9.38
C GLY A 204 -1.62 -33.16 8.14
N LYS A 205 -2.21 -33.39 6.96
CA LYS A 205 -1.55 -33.17 5.65
C LYS A 205 -2.28 -32.08 4.87
N ILE A 206 -1.52 -31.22 4.21
CA ILE A 206 -2.06 -30.15 3.36
C ILE A 206 -2.75 -30.78 2.15
N ILE A 207 -4.06 -30.58 2.03
CA ILE A 207 -4.86 -30.97 0.86
C ILE A 207 -5.23 -29.76 -0.01
N GLY A 208 -5.07 -28.54 0.50
CA GLY A 208 -5.14 -27.32 -0.29
C GLY A 208 -4.59 -26.08 0.43
N VAL A 209 -4.61 -24.94 -0.24
CA VAL A 209 -4.24 -23.62 0.30
C VAL A 209 -5.49 -22.75 0.36
N ASN A 210 -5.87 -22.25 1.53
CA ASN A 210 -7.08 -21.46 1.74
C ASN A 210 -7.01 -20.17 0.92
N GLU A 211 -8.06 -19.85 0.16
CA GLU A 211 -8.03 -18.73 -0.79
C GLU A 211 -9.27 -17.84 -0.69
N ILE A 212 -10.44 -18.42 -0.98
CA ILE A 212 -11.67 -17.66 -1.22
C ILE A 212 -12.75 -18.00 -0.18
N GLY A 213 -13.61 -17.04 0.12
CA GLY A 213 -14.82 -17.25 0.93
C GLY A 213 -16.03 -16.59 0.27
N VAL A 214 -17.04 -17.39 -0.10
CA VAL A 214 -18.30 -16.93 -0.69
C VAL A 214 -19.45 -17.31 0.25
N GLY A 215 -19.90 -16.36 1.07
CA GLY A 215 -20.88 -16.62 2.11
C GLY A 215 -20.32 -17.61 3.14
N SER A 216 -20.95 -18.78 3.27
CA SER A 216 -20.48 -19.87 4.15
C SER A 216 -19.60 -20.91 3.45
N LEU A 217 -19.28 -20.73 2.16
CA LEU A 217 -18.48 -21.66 1.38
C LEU A 217 -17.06 -21.13 1.21
N GLY A 218 -16.08 -21.84 1.74
CA GLY A 218 -14.66 -21.62 1.48
C GLY A 218 -14.19 -22.34 0.23
N GLY A 219 -13.13 -21.85 -0.39
CA GLY A 219 -12.44 -22.51 -1.49
C GLY A 219 -10.92 -22.51 -1.27
N ALA A 220 -10.31 -23.67 -1.53
CA ALA A 220 -8.87 -23.87 -1.40
C ALA A 220 -8.25 -24.37 -2.71
N ILE A 221 -7.05 -23.87 -3.02
CA ILE A 221 -6.25 -24.31 -4.17
C ILE A 221 -5.78 -25.74 -3.91
N PRO A 222 -6.01 -26.72 -4.80
CA PRO A 222 -5.62 -28.11 -4.56
C PRO A 222 -4.12 -28.29 -4.29
N ALA A 223 -3.78 -29.10 -3.28
CA ALA A 223 -2.39 -29.34 -2.86
C ALA A 223 -1.47 -29.87 -3.97
N ASN A 224 -1.97 -30.67 -4.92
CA ASN A 224 -1.15 -31.14 -6.02
C ASN A 224 -0.72 -29.99 -6.96
N THR A 225 -1.65 -29.06 -7.25
CA THR A 225 -1.35 -27.83 -8.00
C THR A 225 -0.37 -26.98 -7.22
N ALA A 226 -0.64 -26.77 -5.93
CA ALA A 226 0.20 -25.95 -5.07
C ALA A 226 1.64 -26.48 -4.94
N ARG A 227 1.80 -27.80 -4.78
CA ARG A 227 3.10 -28.48 -4.74
C ARG A 227 3.87 -28.33 -6.06
N ALA A 228 3.20 -28.49 -7.19
CA ALA A 228 3.83 -28.35 -8.51
C ALA A 228 4.28 -26.91 -8.76
N VAL A 229 3.42 -25.93 -8.50
CA VAL A 229 3.74 -24.49 -8.66
C VAL A 229 4.85 -24.08 -7.71
N ALA A 230 4.79 -24.46 -6.43
CA ALA A 230 5.83 -24.14 -5.46
C ALA A 230 7.21 -24.69 -5.89
N ALA A 231 7.26 -25.93 -6.40
CA ALA A 231 8.51 -26.54 -6.86
C ALA A 231 9.14 -25.77 -8.04
N GLU A 232 8.33 -25.31 -8.99
CA GLU A 232 8.79 -24.50 -10.12
C GLU A 232 9.23 -23.10 -9.68
N LEU A 233 8.46 -22.44 -8.81
CA LEU A 233 8.82 -21.14 -8.23
C LEU A 233 10.14 -21.20 -7.45
N ILE A 234 10.35 -22.25 -6.64
CA ILE A 234 11.60 -22.45 -5.90
C ILE A 234 12.78 -22.64 -6.86
N ARG A 235 12.60 -23.38 -7.97
CA ARG A 235 13.68 -23.69 -8.90
C ARG A 235 14.04 -22.53 -9.82
N HIS A 236 13.04 -21.78 -10.29
CA HIS A 236 13.20 -20.83 -11.39
C HIS A 236 12.84 -19.38 -11.02
N GLY A 237 12.23 -19.15 -9.86
CA GLY A 237 11.74 -17.85 -9.41
C GLY A 237 10.47 -17.35 -10.14
N LYS A 238 10.00 -18.08 -11.16
CA LYS A 238 8.79 -17.77 -11.93
C LYS A 238 8.18 -19.04 -12.53
N ILE A 239 6.91 -18.98 -12.88
CA ILE A 239 6.23 -19.99 -13.71
C ILE A 239 6.20 -19.48 -15.15
N SER A 240 6.87 -20.18 -16.07
CA SER A 240 6.74 -19.90 -17.50
C SER A 240 5.54 -20.65 -18.06
N ARG A 241 4.54 -19.92 -18.53
CA ARG A 241 3.32 -20.49 -19.12
C ARG A 241 3.35 -20.34 -20.62
N SER A 242 2.79 -21.31 -21.32
CA SER A 242 2.57 -21.24 -22.76
C SER A 242 1.37 -20.36 -23.10
N TRP A 243 1.40 -19.75 -24.29
CA TRP A 243 0.29 -19.05 -24.90
C TRP A 243 0.19 -19.42 -26.38
N THR A 244 -1.01 -19.80 -26.82
CA THR A 244 -1.29 -20.11 -28.23
C THR A 244 -2.11 -19.01 -28.93
N GLY A 245 -2.85 -18.21 -28.15
CA GLY A 245 -3.78 -17.19 -28.65
C GLY A 245 -5.14 -17.71 -29.10
N ILE A 246 -5.49 -18.94 -28.72
CA ILE A 246 -6.84 -19.49 -28.82
C ILE A 246 -7.71 -18.88 -27.71
N ASP A 247 -8.85 -18.27 -28.08
CA ASP A 247 -9.94 -17.99 -27.12
C ASP A 247 -10.84 -19.23 -27.07
N ALA A 248 -10.64 -20.05 -26.05
CA ALA A 248 -11.29 -21.34 -25.89
C ALA A 248 -12.63 -21.24 -25.16
N ARG A 249 -13.59 -22.06 -25.59
CA ARG A 249 -14.92 -22.18 -24.99
C ARG A 249 -15.26 -23.66 -24.82
N SER A 250 -16.11 -23.96 -23.85
CA SER A 250 -16.70 -25.28 -23.76
C SER A 250 -17.53 -25.58 -25.02
N LEU A 251 -17.69 -26.86 -25.35
CA LEU A 251 -18.51 -27.28 -26.48
C LEU A 251 -19.94 -26.74 -26.34
N LEU A 252 -20.56 -26.41 -27.48
CA LEU A 252 -21.97 -26.07 -27.51
C LEU A 252 -22.81 -27.31 -27.18
N ARG A 253 -24.01 -27.10 -26.64
CA ARG A 253 -24.96 -28.20 -26.36
C ARG A 253 -25.25 -29.09 -27.57
N SER A 254 -25.19 -28.53 -28.78
CA SER A 254 -25.37 -29.25 -30.04
C SER A 254 -24.13 -30.01 -30.52
N GLN A 255 -23.05 -30.01 -29.75
CA GLN A 255 -21.73 -30.58 -30.10
C GLN A 255 -21.19 -31.50 -28.98
N VAL A 256 -21.99 -31.83 -27.96
CA VAL A 256 -21.59 -32.65 -26.81
C VAL A 256 -21.24 -34.10 -27.17
N ASP A 257 -21.65 -34.55 -28.36
CA ASP A 257 -21.26 -35.84 -28.95
C ASP A 257 -19.80 -35.83 -29.45
N LYS A 258 -19.21 -34.65 -29.62
CA LYS A 258 -17.82 -34.47 -30.01
C LYS A 258 -16.91 -34.46 -28.78
N ARG A 259 -15.64 -34.76 -29.00
CA ARG A 259 -14.57 -34.57 -28.02
C ARG A 259 -13.71 -33.39 -28.44
N GLY A 260 -13.23 -32.63 -27.46
CA GLY A 260 -12.45 -31.41 -27.69
C GLY A 260 -12.98 -30.17 -26.98
N VAL A 261 -12.44 -29.03 -27.39
CA VAL A 261 -12.75 -27.67 -26.91
C VAL A 261 -13.00 -26.76 -28.10
N LEU A 262 -14.03 -25.91 -28.03
CA LEU A 262 -14.41 -25.02 -29.12
C LEU A 262 -13.51 -23.79 -29.17
N VAL A 263 -13.00 -23.47 -30.36
CA VAL A 263 -12.31 -22.20 -30.63
C VAL A 263 -13.37 -21.11 -30.84
N GLY A 264 -13.59 -20.29 -29.81
CA GLY A 264 -14.48 -19.13 -29.88
C GLY A 264 -13.86 -17.96 -30.65
N GLY A 265 -12.52 -17.82 -30.57
CA GLY A 265 -11.77 -16.77 -31.23
C GLY A 265 -10.30 -17.13 -31.40
N VAL A 266 -9.62 -16.40 -32.28
CA VAL A 266 -8.18 -16.49 -32.48
C VAL A 266 -7.63 -15.08 -32.47
N LEU A 267 -6.66 -14.83 -31.58
CA LEU A 267 -6.05 -13.51 -31.42
C LEU A 267 -5.15 -13.18 -32.61
N ALA A 268 -5.17 -11.93 -33.06
CA ALA A 268 -4.31 -11.46 -34.15
C ALA A 268 -2.83 -11.56 -33.77
N ASN A 269 -1.98 -11.92 -34.74
CA ASN A 269 -0.55 -12.17 -34.58
C ASN A 269 -0.19 -13.27 -33.56
N SER A 270 -1.13 -14.14 -33.23
CA SER A 270 -0.89 -15.27 -32.31
C SER A 270 -0.27 -16.48 -33.00
N PRO A 271 0.32 -17.43 -32.24
CA PRO A 271 0.69 -18.75 -32.76
C PRO A 271 -0.47 -19.48 -33.45
N ALA A 272 -1.67 -19.41 -32.91
CA ALA A 272 -2.86 -20.05 -33.45
C ALA A 272 -3.28 -19.49 -34.80
N GLU A 273 -3.22 -18.15 -34.97
CA GLU A 273 -3.48 -17.52 -36.26
C GLU A 273 -2.45 -17.96 -37.31
N ARG A 274 -1.15 -17.95 -36.95
CA ARG A 274 -0.07 -18.41 -37.83
C ARG A 274 -0.19 -19.89 -38.22
N ALA A 275 -0.66 -20.73 -37.30
CA ALA A 275 -0.95 -22.14 -37.54
C ALA A 275 -2.21 -22.36 -38.40
N GLY A 276 -2.98 -21.30 -38.67
CA GLY A 276 -4.21 -21.35 -39.47
C GLY A 276 -5.41 -21.94 -38.72
N ILE A 277 -5.40 -21.92 -37.38
CA ILE A 277 -6.56 -22.22 -36.54
C ILE A 277 -7.60 -21.12 -36.74
N LYS A 278 -8.88 -21.48 -36.73
CA LYS A 278 -10.00 -20.56 -37.00
C LYS A 278 -11.10 -20.71 -35.96
N THR A 279 -11.85 -19.63 -35.74
CA THR A 279 -13.11 -19.68 -35.00
C THR A 279 -14.01 -20.80 -35.54
N GLY A 280 -14.57 -21.59 -34.64
CA GLY A 280 -15.42 -22.75 -34.94
C GLY A 280 -14.67 -24.08 -35.06
N ASP A 281 -13.32 -24.07 -35.08
CA ASP A 281 -12.55 -25.30 -34.93
C ASP A 281 -12.81 -25.91 -33.55
N ILE A 282 -12.71 -27.24 -33.45
CA ILE A 282 -12.74 -27.95 -32.16
C ILE A 282 -11.38 -28.61 -31.96
N VAL A 283 -10.58 -28.10 -31.02
CA VAL A 283 -9.26 -28.68 -30.70
C VAL A 283 -9.48 -29.95 -29.88
N THR A 284 -8.92 -31.06 -30.33
CA THR A 284 -9.11 -32.38 -29.72
C THR A 284 -7.88 -32.89 -28.99
N ALA A 285 -6.68 -32.43 -29.36
CA ALA A 285 -5.44 -32.79 -28.67
C ALA A 285 -4.30 -31.80 -28.93
N PHE A 286 -3.37 -31.70 -27.97
CA PHE A 286 -2.07 -31.05 -28.11
C PHE A 286 -0.95 -32.09 -27.98
N ASP A 287 -0.09 -32.23 -28.98
CA ASP A 287 1.03 -33.21 -29.02
C ASP A 287 0.58 -34.64 -28.65
N GLY A 288 -0.61 -35.03 -29.15
CA GLY A 288 -1.23 -36.33 -28.86
C GLY A 288 -1.94 -36.44 -27.50
N VAL A 289 -1.80 -35.45 -26.61
CA VAL A 289 -2.52 -35.39 -25.32
C VAL A 289 -3.94 -34.89 -25.57
N PRO A 290 -4.98 -35.70 -25.32
CA PRO A 290 -6.36 -35.30 -25.57
C PRO A 290 -6.78 -34.15 -24.66
N VAL A 291 -7.59 -33.25 -25.21
CA VAL A 291 -8.24 -32.18 -24.44
C VAL A 291 -9.75 -32.23 -24.62
N HIS A 292 -10.49 -31.80 -23.60
CA HIS A 292 -11.94 -31.78 -23.65
C HIS A 292 -12.52 -30.81 -22.62
N ALA A 293 -13.55 -30.08 -23.04
CA ALA A 293 -14.40 -29.30 -22.15
C ALA A 293 -15.78 -29.16 -22.78
N ASP A 294 -16.79 -29.85 -22.26
CA ASP A 294 -18.20 -29.68 -22.67
C ASP A 294 -19.00 -28.80 -21.70
N CYS A 295 -18.41 -28.47 -20.56
CA CYS A 295 -18.94 -27.55 -19.56
C CYS A 295 -17.87 -26.60 -19.01
N ALA A 296 -18.29 -25.61 -18.22
CA ALA A 296 -17.39 -24.60 -17.65
C ALA A 296 -16.45 -25.22 -16.61
N GLU A 297 -16.90 -26.24 -15.89
CA GLU A 297 -16.19 -26.96 -14.83
C GLU A 297 -14.93 -27.70 -15.35
N GLN A 298 -14.89 -27.99 -16.65
CA GLN A 298 -13.77 -28.65 -17.33
C GLN A 298 -12.80 -27.67 -18.01
N MET A 299 -13.18 -26.39 -18.18
CA MET A 299 -12.31 -25.39 -18.82
C MET A 299 -10.96 -25.22 -18.10
N PRO A 300 -10.87 -25.25 -16.76
CA PRO A 300 -9.58 -25.17 -16.08
C PRO A 300 -8.63 -26.31 -16.43
N ASP A 301 -9.16 -27.51 -16.70
CA ASP A 301 -8.36 -28.67 -17.10
C ASP A 301 -7.76 -28.43 -18.50
N PHE A 302 -8.52 -27.85 -19.43
CA PHE A 302 -8.03 -27.43 -20.75
C PHE A 302 -6.98 -26.31 -20.64
N HIS A 303 -7.25 -25.24 -19.90
CA HIS A 303 -6.30 -24.11 -19.79
C HIS A 303 -4.99 -24.54 -19.13
N ARG A 304 -5.01 -25.48 -18.17
CA ARG A 304 -3.78 -26.07 -17.62
C ARG A 304 -3.00 -26.85 -18.68
N ALA A 305 -3.69 -27.62 -19.53
CA ALA A 305 -3.04 -28.33 -20.63
C ALA A 305 -2.42 -27.35 -21.64
N GLU A 306 -3.10 -26.26 -21.99
CA GLU A 306 -2.57 -25.23 -22.87
C GLU A 306 -1.39 -24.47 -22.23
N CYS A 307 -1.54 -23.99 -21.00
CA CYS A 307 -0.50 -23.24 -20.29
C CYS A 307 0.73 -24.09 -19.99
N GLY A 308 0.59 -25.42 -19.92
CA GLY A 308 1.67 -26.37 -19.66
C GLY A 308 2.45 -26.82 -20.89
N LEU A 309 2.13 -26.33 -22.10
CA LEU A 309 2.87 -26.69 -23.31
C LEU A 309 4.29 -26.12 -23.29
N VAL A 310 5.23 -26.87 -23.87
CA VAL A 310 6.63 -26.45 -24.01
C VAL A 310 6.71 -25.29 -25.01
N THR A 311 7.19 -24.13 -24.55
CA THR A 311 7.33 -22.94 -25.39
C THR A 311 8.48 -23.07 -26.38
N GLY A 312 8.35 -22.47 -27.56
CA GLY A 312 9.35 -22.50 -28.64
C GLY A 312 9.46 -23.83 -29.39
N LYS A 313 8.86 -24.92 -28.88
CA LYS A 313 8.77 -26.22 -29.57
C LYS A 313 7.54 -26.22 -30.50
N GLU A 314 7.72 -26.61 -31.75
CA GLU A 314 6.59 -26.90 -32.66
C GLU A 314 5.87 -28.17 -32.17
N ILE A 315 4.54 -28.09 -32.02
CA ILE A 315 3.68 -29.19 -31.61
C ILE A 315 2.57 -29.43 -32.64
N ASP A 316 2.10 -30.67 -32.70
CA ASP A 316 0.92 -31.03 -33.48
C ASP A 316 -0.36 -30.73 -32.69
N VAL A 317 -1.27 -29.97 -33.30
CA VAL A 317 -2.60 -29.67 -32.76
C VAL A 317 -3.64 -30.38 -33.60
N ALA A 318 -4.25 -31.42 -33.03
CA ALA A 318 -5.35 -32.13 -33.67
C ALA A 318 -6.65 -31.35 -33.46
N LEU A 319 -7.41 -31.12 -34.53
CA LEU A 319 -8.66 -30.39 -34.50
C LEU A 319 -9.70 -30.92 -35.49
N LEU A 320 -10.97 -30.62 -35.24
CA LEU A 320 -12.08 -30.82 -36.17
C LEU A 320 -12.47 -29.49 -36.80
N ARG A 321 -12.51 -29.43 -38.13
CA ARG A 321 -13.07 -28.31 -38.89
C ARG A 321 -14.11 -28.85 -39.86
N ASN A 322 -15.35 -28.37 -39.76
CA ASN A 322 -16.47 -28.88 -40.55
C ASN A 322 -16.61 -30.42 -40.47
N ASN A 323 -16.47 -30.97 -39.25
CA ASN A 323 -16.46 -32.41 -38.96
C ASN A 323 -15.35 -33.24 -39.63
N GLN A 324 -14.34 -32.59 -40.22
CA GLN A 324 -13.17 -33.26 -40.76
C GLN A 324 -11.99 -33.09 -39.80
N SER A 325 -11.31 -34.20 -39.49
CA SER A 325 -10.08 -34.19 -38.71
C SER A 325 -8.96 -33.51 -39.49
N ARG A 326 -8.23 -32.65 -38.80
CA ARG A 326 -7.03 -31.96 -39.29
C ARG A 326 -5.98 -31.96 -38.20
N VAL A 327 -4.73 -31.86 -38.63
CA VAL A 327 -3.60 -31.58 -37.75
C VAL A 327 -2.94 -30.32 -38.28
N VAL A 328 -2.72 -29.35 -37.42
CA VAL A 328 -1.96 -28.14 -37.72
C VAL A 328 -0.75 -28.06 -36.80
N ARG A 329 0.32 -27.44 -37.27
CA ARG A 329 1.52 -27.25 -36.47
C ARG A 329 1.50 -25.87 -35.86
N LEU A 330 1.73 -25.82 -34.55
CA LEU A 330 1.71 -24.60 -33.76
C LEU A 330 2.96 -24.54 -32.90
N THR A 331 3.57 -23.37 -32.78
CA THR A 331 4.69 -23.13 -31.85
C THR A 331 4.19 -22.26 -30.70
N PRO A 332 3.89 -22.81 -29.51
CA PRO A 332 3.48 -22.02 -28.36
C PRO A 332 4.60 -21.05 -27.98
N VAL A 333 4.26 -19.85 -27.55
CA VAL A 333 5.23 -18.87 -27.05
C VAL A 333 5.04 -18.67 -25.56
N GLU A 334 6.03 -18.09 -24.88
CA GLU A 334 5.87 -17.72 -23.48
C GLU A 334 4.78 -16.67 -23.34
N ARG A 335 3.87 -16.89 -22.39
CA ARG A 335 2.80 -15.98 -22.03
C ARG A 335 3.40 -14.77 -21.31
N GLU A 336 3.17 -13.57 -21.85
CA GLU A 336 3.43 -12.33 -21.14
C GLU A 336 2.38 -12.12 -20.03
N ALA A 337 2.75 -11.45 -18.95
CA ALA A 337 1.78 -11.01 -17.95
C ALA A 337 0.65 -10.20 -18.61
N ARG A 338 -0.58 -10.36 -18.14
CA ARG A 338 -1.74 -9.64 -18.69
C ARG A 338 -1.59 -8.13 -18.62
N VAL A 339 -1.02 -7.61 -17.53
CA VAL A 339 -0.67 -6.19 -17.37
C VAL A 339 0.75 -6.05 -16.85
N ALA A 340 1.43 -4.96 -17.23
CA ALA A 340 2.70 -4.62 -16.62
C ALA A 340 2.49 -4.02 -15.22
N ARG A 341 3.54 -4.11 -14.39
CA ARG A 341 3.59 -3.46 -13.08
C ARG A 341 3.59 -1.95 -13.23
N GLU A 342 2.99 -1.30 -12.24
CA GLU A 342 2.92 0.14 -12.12
C GLU A 342 4.30 0.67 -11.72
N VAL A 343 4.71 1.77 -12.33
CA VAL A 343 5.93 2.48 -11.95
C VAL A 343 5.62 3.96 -11.81
N ALA A 344 6.02 4.57 -10.69
CA ALA A 344 5.84 5.99 -10.47
C ALA A 344 6.93 6.81 -11.16
N LEU A 345 6.56 7.99 -11.65
CA LEU A 345 7.50 9.02 -12.05
C LEU A 345 7.09 10.34 -11.38
N SER A 346 7.75 10.64 -10.25
CA SER A 346 7.39 11.74 -9.35
C SER A 346 7.41 13.11 -10.03
N THR A 347 8.33 13.33 -10.98
CA THR A 347 8.43 14.56 -11.79
C THR A 347 7.21 14.80 -12.68
N TRP A 348 6.40 13.77 -12.93
CA TRP A 348 5.11 13.86 -13.61
C TRP A 348 3.95 13.91 -12.62
N GLY A 349 4.15 13.48 -11.37
CA GLY A 349 3.08 13.23 -10.40
C GLY A 349 2.11 12.18 -10.91
N ALA A 350 2.63 11.09 -11.47
CA ALA A 350 1.83 10.03 -12.09
C ALA A 350 2.50 8.66 -11.96
N THR A 351 1.69 7.60 -12.07
CA THR A 351 2.16 6.23 -12.27
C THR A 351 1.81 5.74 -13.67
N PHE A 352 2.62 4.81 -14.16
CA PHE A 352 2.63 4.38 -15.54
C PHE A 352 2.71 2.85 -15.63
N ARG A 353 2.26 2.29 -16.77
CA ARG A 353 2.46 0.89 -17.13
C ARG A 353 2.94 0.78 -18.56
N ASP A 354 3.86 -0.13 -18.82
CA ASP A 354 4.15 -0.57 -20.18
C ASP A 354 3.00 -1.39 -20.77
N LEU A 355 2.89 -1.40 -22.09
CA LEU A 355 1.93 -2.25 -22.79
C LEU A 355 2.47 -3.67 -22.95
N THR A 356 1.70 -4.65 -22.49
CA THR A 356 1.89 -6.07 -22.79
C THR A 356 1.14 -6.42 -24.07
N THR A 357 1.37 -7.60 -24.64
CA THR A 357 0.64 -8.04 -25.85
C THR A 357 -0.86 -8.05 -25.61
N VAL A 358 -1.31 -8.59 -24.49
CA VAL A 358 -2.74 -8.64 -24.14
C VAL A 358 -3.28 -7.24 -23.87
N SER A 359 -2.59 -6.40 -23.10
CA SER A 359 -3.08 -5.05 -22.82
C SER A 359 -3.12 -4.17 -24.07
N ALA A 360 -2.17 -4.32 -25.00
CA ALA A 360 -2.19 -3.67 -26.31
C ALA A 360 -3.43 -4.08 -27.12
N LEU A 361 -3.72 -5.39 -27.21
CA LEU A 361 -4.89 -5.91 -27.93
C LEU A 361 -6.23 -5.45 -27.31
N VAL A 362 -6.32 -5.43 -25.97
CA VAL A 362 -7.50 -4.89 -25.25
C VAL A 362 -7.71 -3.41 -25.59
N ASN A 363 -6.62 -2.66 -25.79
CA ASN A 363 -6.63 -1.28 -26.25
C ASN A 363 -6.72 -1.14 -27.79
N ARG A 364 -7.03 -2.23 -28.51
CA ARG A 364 -7.17 -2.29 -29.98
C ARG A 364 -5.90 -1.90 -30.74
N ARG A 365 -4.74 -2.21 -30.18
CA ARG A 365 -3.42 -1.91 -30.78
C ARG A 365 -2.75 -3.15 -31.34
N LEU A 366 -2.03 -2.96 -32.43
CA LEU A 366 -1.18 -3.99 -33.04
C LEU A 366 0.27 -3.93 -32.53
N ASP A 367 0.66 -2.82 -31.89
CA ASP A 367 1.97 -2.61 -31.29
C ASP A 367 1.87 -2.29 -29.79
N ARG A 368 3.00 -2.47 -29.11
CA ARG A 368 3.17 -2.18 -27.69
C ARG A 368 3.86 -0.82 -27.43
N LYS A 369 3.88 0.07 -28.43
CA LYS A 369 4.60 1.34 -28.32
C LYS A 369 3.78 2.35 -27.53
N GLY A 370 4.45 3.00 -26.60
CA GLY A 370 3.91 4.04 -25.72
C GLY A 370 3.79 3.55 -24.29
N VAL A 371 3.47 4.48 -23.39
CA VAL A 371 3.37 4.21 -21.95
C VAL A 371 1.99 4.61 -21.45
N LEU A 372 1.27 3.67 -20.84
CA LEU A 372 -0.09 3.91 -20.35
C LEU A 372 -0.04 4.68 -19.04
N VAL A 373 -0.80 5.77 -18.94
CA VAL A 373 -1.03 6.48 -17.67
C VAL A 373 -1.95 5.62 -16.81
N HIS A 374 -1.45 5.17 -15.66
CA HIS A 374 -2.23 4.35 -14.74
C HIS A 374 -3.00 5.19 -13.72
N SER A 375 -2.32 6.08 -13.01
CA SER A 375 -2.94 7.05 -12.09
C SER A 375 -2.20 8.38 -12.10
N ARG A 376 -2.88 9.47 -11.73
CA ARG A 376 -2.29 10.82 -11.65
C ARG A 376 -2.63 11.48 -10.31
N ARG A 377 -1.69 12.27 -9.80
CA ARG A 377 -1.85 13.03 -8.56
C ARG A 377 -2.60 14.32 -8.83
N GLU A 378 -3.64 14.60 -8.05
CA GLU A 378 -4.39 15.85 -8.19
C GLU A 378 -3.48 17.07 -7.87
N GLY A 379 -3.54 18.11 -8.71
CA GLY A 379 -2.63 19.26 -8.63
C GLY A 379 -1.17 18.97 -8.98
N GLY A 380 -0.84 17.74 -9.42
CA GLY A 380 0.49 17.38 -9.92
C GLY A 380 0.75 17.86 -11.36
N PRO A 381 2.00 17.76 -11.86
CA PRO A 381 2.38 18.20 -13.20
C PRO A 381 1.51 17.63 -14.32
N LEU A 382 1.18 16.33 -14.27
CA LEU A 382 0.36 15.69 -15.29
C LEU A 382 -1.10 16.17 -15.27
N ALA A 383 -1.68 16.37 -14.09
CA ALA A 383 -3.03 16.91 -13.93
C ALA A 383 -3.12 18.39 -14.38
N ALA A 384 -2.03 19.14 -14.22
CA ALA A 384 -1.95 20.53 -14.67
C ALA A 384 -1.70 20.69 -16.18
N ALA A 385 -1.46 19.59 -16.91
CA ALA A 385 -1.14 19.61 -18.32
C ALA A 385 -2.26 20.24 -19.17
N LYS A 386 -1.87 20.87 -20.28
CA LYS A 386 -2.80 21.56 -21.20
C LYS A 386 -2.57 21.10 -22.64
N PRO A 387 -3.56 20.47 -23.29
CA PRO A 387 -4.82 19.95 -22.73
C PRO A 387 -4.60 18.85 -21.68
N GLU A 388 -5.62 18.54 -20.88
CA GLU A 388 -5.51 17.57 -19.78
C GLU A 388 -5.15 16.16 -20.27
N ILE A 389 -4.22 15.52 -19.54
CA ILE A 389 -3.86 14.11 -19.70
C ILE A 389 -4.54 13.32 -18.58
N ASN A 390 -5.29 12.29 -18.98
CA ASN A 390 -6.13 11.47 -18.11
C ASN A 390 -5.56 10.08 -17.89
N GLU A 391 -6.12 9.38 -16.90
CA GLU A 391 -5.90 7.94 -16.77
C GLU A 391 -6.33 7.21 -18.04
N ARG A 392 -5.61 6.15 -18.39
CA ARG A 392 -5.73 5.38 -19.63
C ARG A 392 -5.29 6.10 -20.91
N ASP A 393 -4.84 7.35 -20.83
CA ASP A 393 -4.14 7.96 -21.96
C ASP A 393 -2.79 7.27 -22.18
N LEU A 394 -2.35 7.22 -23.43
CA LEU A 394 -1.07 6.65 -23.82
C LEU A 394 -0.09 7.75 -24.17
N ILE A 395 1.04 7.82 -23.46
CA ILE A 395 2.14 8.71 -23.81
C ILE A 395 2.92 8.09 -24.97
N VAL A 396 3.00 8.81 -26.10
CA VAL A 396 3.65 8.34 -27.33
C VAL A 396 4.91 9.14 -27.68
N SER A 397 5.08 10.35 -27.15
CA SER A 397 6.32 11.11 -27.29
C SER A 397 6.54 12.09 -26.13
N VAL A 398 7.80 12.43 -25.87
CA VAL A 398 8.22 13.46 -24.90
C VAL A 398 9.27 14.35 -25.54
N ALA A 399 9.10 15.66 -25.42
CA ALA A 399 9.95 16.68 -26.05
C ALA A 399 10.12 16.47 -27.58
N GLY A 400 9.08 15.96 -28.25
CA GLY A 400 9.11 15.66 -29.69
C GLY A 400 9.78 14.33 -30.07
N TYR A 401 10.34 13.59 -29.11
CA TYR A 401 10.94 12.28 -29.35
C TYR A 401 9.95 11.16 -28.99
N PRO A 402 9.80 10.13 -29.85
CA PRO A 402 8.91 9.02 -29.55
C PRO A 402 9.37 8.26 -28.30
N VAL A 403 8.41 7.71 -27.56
CA VAL A 403 8.66 6.83 -26.41
C VAL A 403 7.96 5.49 -26.64
N ALA A 404 8.72 4.41 -26.58
CA ALA A 404 8.20 3.06 -26.77
C ALA A 404 7.79 2.38 -25.46
N ASN A 405 8.42 2.74 -24.34
CA ASN A 405 8.25 2.13 -23.01
C ASN A 405 8.65 3.12 -21.90
N PHE A 406 8.45 2.72 -20.65
CA PHE A 406 8.69 3.52 -19.46
C PHE A 406 10.16 3.94 -19.32
N ALA A 407 11.11 3.08 -19.69
CA ALA A 407 12.52 3.42 -19.64
C ALA A 407 12.85 4.60 -20.57
N GLU A 408 12.28 4.62 -21.77
CA GLU A 408 12.39 5.76 -22.70
C GLU A 408 11.65 7.00 -22.18
N LEU A 409 10.43 6.86 -21.65
CA LEU A 409 9.70 7.96 -21.01
C LEU A 409 10.54 8.66 -19.94
N ARG A 410 11.16 7.88 -19.04
CA ARG A 410 12.03 8.38 -17.98
C ARG A 410 13.28 9.05 -18.55
N ALA A 411 13.96 8.41 -19.50
CA ALA A 411 15.17 8.94 -20.11
C ALA A 411 14.91 10.28 -20.83
N ARG A 412 13.82 10.37 -21.61
CA ARG A 412 13.42 11.60 -22.31
C ARG A 412 13.00 12.71 -21.36
N THR A 413 12.34 12.36 -20.27
CA THR A 413 12.02 13.32 -19.20
C THR A 413 13.29 13.90 -18.60
N LEU A 414 14.24 13.05 -18.20
CA LEU A 414 15.50 13.48 -17.59
C LEU A 414 16.31 14.38 -18.53
N GLU A 415 16.35 14.05 -19.82
CA GLU A 415 16.99 14.86 -20.84
C GLU A 415 16.31 16.23 -21.00
N ALA A 416 14.97 16.25 -21.05
CA ALA A 416 14.19 17.48 -21.20
C ALA A 416 14.29 18.43 -19.98
N THR A 417 14.51 17.89 -18.77
CA THR A 417 14.61 18.68 -17.53
C THR A 417 16.05 18.94 -17.10
N LYS A 418 17.05 18.49 -17.88
CA LYS A 418 18.46 18.54 -17.49
C LYS A 418 18.92 19.98 -17.21
N GLY A 419 19.57 20.17 -16.06
CA GLY A 419 20.14 21.46 -15.65
C GLY A 419 19.13 22.52 -15.21
N SER A 420 17.84 22.18 -15.14
CA SER A 420 16.79 23.09 -14.69
C SER A 420 16.57 22.94 -13.18
N THR A 421 16.51 24.07 -12.47
CA THR A 421 16.14 24.12 -11.05
C THR A 421 14.64 24.25 -10.82
N ASP A 422 13.89 24.61 -11.87
CA ASP A 422 12.45 24.83 -11.86
C ASP A 422 11.74 23.93 -12.89
N PRO A 423 10.43 23.64 -12.73
CA PRO A 423 9.64 22.94 -13.73
C PRO A 423 9.59 23.66 -15.08
N VAL A 424 10.04 22.99 -16.14
CA VAL A 424 10.07 23.49 -17.52
C VAL A 424 8.92 22.93 -18.35
N PRO A 425 8.32 23.71 -19.28
CA PRO A 425 7.28 23.21 -20.16
C PRO A 425 7.85 22.17 -21.12
N VAL A 426 7.31 20.95 -21.07
CA VAL A 426 7.68 19.83 -21.93
C VAL A 426 6.49 19.46 -22.81
N LEU A 427 6.73 19.39 -24.12
CA LEU A 427 5.73 18.93 -25.09
C LEU A 427 5.57 17.41 -25.00
N ILE A 428 4.34 16.94 -24.89
CA ILE A 428 3.98 15.54 -24.68
C ILE A 428 3.02 15.13 -25.80
N GLY A 429 3.34 14.05 -26.51
CA GLY A 429 2.42 13.41 -27.44
C GLY A 429 1.58 12.40 -26.68
N VAL A 430 0.26 12.51 -26.84
CA VAL A 430 -0.72 11.71 -26.11
C VAL A 430 -1.69 11.11 -27.10
N ARG A 431 -2.01 9.83 -26.90
CA ARG A 431 -3.06 9.14 -27.66
C ARG A 431 -4.19 8.74 -26.72
N ARG A 432 -5.42 9.11 -27.09
CA ARG A 432 -6.66 8.76 -26.40
C ARG A 432 -7.60 8.08 -27.39
N GLY A 433 -7.68 6.75 -27.30
CA GLY A 433 -8.31 5.94 -28.34
C GLY A 433 -7.56 6.09 -29.68
N GLU A 434 -8.27 6.49 -30.73
CA GLU A 434 -7.70 6.74 -32.06
C GLU A 434 -7.18 8.18 -32.26
N VAL A 435 -7.42 9.07 -31.28
CA VAL A 435 -7.03 10.48 -31.39
C VAL A 435 -5.62 10.67 -30.84
N GLU A 436 -4.73 11.21 -31.66
CA GLU A 436 -3.45 11.75 -31.21
C GLU A 436 -3.54 13.26 -31.00
N MET A 437 -2.95 13.72 -29.92
CA MET A 437 -2.92 15.13 -29.55
C MET A 437 -1.61 15.49 -28.86
N LEU A 438 -1.30 16.78 -28.89
CA LEU A 438 -0.18 17.35 -28.13
C LEU A 438 -0.72 17.98 -26.85
N SER A 439 0.00 17.78 -25.77
CA SER A 439 -0.19 18.45 -24.48
C SER A 439 1.13 19.02 -23.99
N VAL A 440 1.07 19.98 -23.09
CA VAL A 440 2.25 20.55 -22.43
C VAL A 440 2.06 20.43 -20.92
N ALA A 441 3.05 19.84 -20.25
CA ALA A 441 3.14 19.80 -18.79
C ALA A 441 4.44 20.47 -18.33
N ARG A 442 4.44 21.09 -17.15
CA ARG A 442 5.66 21.62 -16.55
C ARG A 442 6.34 20.56 -15.71
N LEU A 443 7.39 19.96 -16.24
CA LEU A 443 8.11 18.84 -15.63
C LEU A 443 9.46 19.33 -15.08
N GLY A 444 9.88 18.77 -13.95
CA GLY A 444 11.16 19.11 -13.31
C GLY A 444 11.12 18.89 -11.79
N PRO A 445 12.17 19.32 -11.08
CA PRO A 445 12.16 19.31 -9.62
C PRO A 445 11.03 20.19 -9.07
N GLU A 446 10.34 19.75 -8.01
CA GLU A 446 9.35 20.60 -7.34
C GLU A 446 10.06 21.76 -6.65
N PRO A 447 9.61 23.02 -6.83
CA PRO A 447 10.26 24.17 -6.22
C PRO A 447 10.16 24.10 -4.69
N GLU A 448 11.26 24.38 -3.98
CA GLU A 448 11.20 24.53 -2.53
C GLU A 448 10.28 25.71 -2.17
N PRO A 449 9.52 25.62 -1.06
CA PRO A 449 8.70 26.73 -0.62
C PRO A 449 9.59 27.95 -0.40
N THR A 450 9.41 28.98 -1.23
CA THR A 450 10.16 30.23 -1.15
C THR A 450 9.90 30.90 0.18
N VAL A 451 10.94 31.04 1.00
CA VAL A 451 10.92 31.86 2.22
C VAL A 451 10.83 33.32 1.77
N VAL A 452 9.65 33.92 1.91
CA VAL A 452 9.45 35.34 1.62
C VAL A 452 10.28 36.19 2.61
N PRO A 453 11.10 37.15 2.14
CA PRO A 453 11.88 38.02 3.02
C PRO A 453 10.96 38.80 3.96
N ARG A 454 11.21 38.65 5.26
CA ARG A 454 10.40 39.28 6.30
C ARG A 454 10.83 40.72 6.55
N VAL A 455 9.84 41.59 6.77
CA VAL A 455 10.06 42.89 7.42
C VAL A 455 9.83 42.72 8.92
N PRO A 456 10.87 42.86 9.77
CA PRO A 456 10.74 42.79 11.23
C PRO A 456 9.69 43.79 11.73
N LYS A 457 8.82 43.34 12.65
CA LYS A 457 7.81 44.21 13.29
C LYS A 457 8.03 44.22 14.79
N ALA A 458 7.95 45.41 15.38
CA ALA A 458 8.02 45.59 16.82
C ALA A 458 6.87 44.88 17.53
N TRP A 459 7.19 44.26 18.67
CA TRP A 459 6.30 43.38 19.41
C TRP A 459 6.56 43.48 20.91
N ALA A 460 5.47 43.61 21.67
CA ALA A 460 5.50 43.73 23.12
C ALA A 460 5.37 42.37 23.84
N GLY A 461 4.85 41.34 23.17
CA GLY A 461 4.54 40.04 23.79
C GLY A 461 3.36 40.06 24.77
N LEU A 462 2.29 40.75 24.40
CA LEU A 462 1.07 40.85 25.18
C LEU A 462 -0.11 40.30 24.37
N ALA A 463 -0.96 39.50 25.01
CA ALA A 463 -2.34 39.31 24.56
C ALA A 463 -3.23 40.30 25.31
N THR A 464 -4.13 40.95 24.57
CA THR A 464 -4.95 42.03 25.12
C THR A 464 -6.41 41.88 24.75
N GLN A 465 -7.29 42.38 25.61
CA GLN A 465 -8.72 42.51 25.39
C GLN A 465 -9.09 43.99 25.38
N VAL A 466 -9.94 44.42 24.44
CA VAL A 466 -10.42 45.81 24.41
C VAL A 466 -11.18 46.14 25.70
N LEU A 467 -10.87 47.29 26.30
CA LEU A 467 -11.63 47.82 27.42
C LEU A 467 -12.87 48.58 26.92
N THR A 468 -13.99 47.87 26.77
CA THR A 468 -15.27 48.50 26.42
C THR A 468 -15.81 49.34 27.59
N PRO A 469 -16.66 50.36 27.35
CA PRO A 469 -17.28 51.15 28.41
C PRO A 469 -18.04 50.30 29.44
N GLU A 470 -18.72 49.24 28.99
CA GLU A 470 -19.46 48.31 29.82
C GLU A 470 -18.50 47.49 30.71
N LEU A 471 -17.40 46.99 30.12
CA LEU A 471 -16.37 46.26 30.86
C LEU A 471 -15.66 47.16 31.88
N ALA A 472 -15.34 48.40 31.50
CA ALA A 472 -14.74 49.38 32.40
C ALA A 472 -15.65 49.70 33.60
N LYS A 473 -16.95 49.91 33.34
CA LYS A 473 -17.96 50.15 34.38
C LYS A 473 -18.09 48.94 35.32
N ALA A 474 -18.13 47.72 34.76
CA ALA A 474 -18.22 46.50 35.55
C ALA A 474 -16.98 46.27 36.43
N LEU A 475 -15.80 46.70 35.97
CA LEU A 475 -14.54 46.64 36.72
C LEU A 475 -14.34 47.84 37.68
N GLY A 476 -15.30 48.77 37.77
CA GLY A 476 -15.23 49.92 38.67
C GLY A 476 -14.20 50.99 38.25
N LEU A 477 -13.85 51.05 36.97
CA LEU A 477 -12.82 51.93 36.44
C LEU A 477 -13.41 53.25 35.94
N THR A 478 -12.67 54.34 36.14
CA THR A 478 -13.05 55.68 35.66
C THR A 478 -12.66 55.91 34.20
N VAL A 479 -11.70 55.15 33.69
CA VAL A 479 -11.25 55.17 32.29
C VAL A 479 -12.25 54.49 31.37
N ARG A 480 -12.36 54.95 30.12
CA ARG A 480 -13.34 54.43 29.13
C ARG A 480 -12.70 53.98 27.80
N SER A 481 -11.38 53.95 27.73
CA SER A 481 -10.59 53.44 26.60
C SER A 481 -9.31 52.81 27.10
N GLY A 482 -8.82 51.84 26.34
CA GLY A 482 -7.56 51.17 26.58
C GLY A 482 -7.68 49.69 26.25
N VAL A 483 -6.66 48.94 26.64
CA VAL A 483 -6.67 47.49 26.51
C VAL A 483 -6.28 46.85 27.84
N ARG A 484 -6.99 45.79 28.22
CA ARG A 484 -6.68 44.97 29.40
C ARG A 484 -5.75 43.82 28.99
N VAL A 485 -4.66 43.62 29.72
CA VAL A 485 -3.74 42.51 29.52
C VAL A 485 -4.42 41.21 29.93
N THR A 486 -4.56 40.28 28.99
CA THR A 486 -5.11 38.93 29.25
C THR A 486 -4.01 37.90 29.42
N GLN A 487 -2.85 38.12 28.80
CA GLN A 487 -1.69 37.25 28.93
C GLN A 487 -0.41 38.05 28.69
N VAL A 488 0.62 37.75 29.48
CA VAL A 488 1.99 38.23 29.27
C VAL A 488 2.81 37.06 28.80
N LEU A 489 3.43 37.19 27.63
CA LEU A 489 4.21 36.12 27.04
C LEU A 489 5.64 36.09 27.61
N PRO A 490 6.19 34.91 27.93
CA PRO A 490 7.58 34.75 28.39
C PRO A 490 8.60 35.35 27.40
N SER A 491 9.78 35.75 27.92
CA SER A 491 10.90 36.36 27.18
C SER A 491 10.54 37.54 26.27
N SER A 492 9.41 38.21 26.57
CA SER A 492 8.99 39.42 25.91
C SER A 492 9.44 40.66 26.68
N GLY A 493 9.48 41.81 26.01
CA GLY A 493 9.76 43.06 26.69
C GLY A 493 8.71 43.42 27.74
N ALA A 494 7.45 42.99 27.57
CA ALA A 494 6.42 43.16 28.58
C ALA A 494 6.69 42.36 29.86
N ALA A 495 7.17 41.13 29.73
CA ALA A 495 7.56 40.30 30.88
C ALA A 495 8.73 40.93 31.65
N GLU A 496 9.75 41.43 30.94
CA GLU A 496 10.90 42.11 31.54
C GLU A 496 10.54 43.45 32.19
N ALA A 497 9.59 44.18 31.59
CA ALA A 497 9.05 45.41 32.16
C ALA A 497 8.20 45.18 33.42
N GLY A 498 7.86 43.93 33.73
CA GLY A 498 7.04 43.57 34.89
C GLY A 498 5.55 43.86 34.70
N ILE A 499 5.06 43.88 33.46
CA ILE A 499 3.62 43.92 33.15
C ILE A 499 2.97 42.62 33.61
N GLN A 500 1.74 42.70 34.12
CA GLN A 500 1.01 41.58 34.70
C GLN A 500 -0.36 41.38 34.04
N THR A 501 -0.85 40.13 34.06
CA THR A 501 -2.22 39.83 33.66
C THR A 501 -3.20 40.64 34.51
N GLY A 502 -4.12 41.34 33.86
CA GLY A 502 -5.09 42.23 34.49
C GLY A 502 -4.72 43.71 34.47
N ASP A 503 -3.47 44.07 34.15
CA ASP A 503 -3.07 45.46 33.92
C ASP A 503 -3.90 46.10 32.79
N ILE A 504 -4.16 47.39 32.90
CA ILE A 504 -4.95 48.15 31.91
C ILE A 504 -4.09 49.21 31.29
N LEU A 505 -3.77 49.05 30.01
CA LEU A 505 -2.87 49.92 29.26
C LEU A 505 -3.68 51.09 28.71
N LEU A 506 -3.26 52.31 29.04
CA LEU A 506 -3.97 53.54 28.71
C LEU A 506 -3.24 54.36 27.66
N LYS A 507 -1.92 54.50 27.80
CA LYS A 507 -1.08 55.26 26.86
C LYS A 507 0.24 54.57 26.57
N LEU A 508 0.78 54.86 25.39
CA LEU A 508 2.08 54.42 24.93
C LEU A 508 2.83 55.63 24.34
N ASP A 509 3.94 56.02 24.97
CA ASP A 509 4.69 57.27 24.71
C ASP A 509 3.78 58.51 24.66
N GLY A 510 2.87 58.62 25.65
CA GLY A 510 1.90 59.71 25.73
C GLY A 510 0.74 59.64 24.73
N LYS A 511 0.78 58.74 23.71
CA LYS A 511 -0.35 58.49 22.80
C LYS A 511 -1.40 57.63 23.50
N VAL A 512 -2.66 58.10 23.53
CA VAL A 512 -3.78 57.38 24.13
C VAL A 512 -4.14 56.16 23.27
N ILE A 513 -4.30 54.99 23.91
CA ILE A 513 -4.83 53.78 23.28
C ILE A 513 -6.35 53.93 23.21
N THR A 514 -6.87 54.30 22.04
CA THR A 514 -8.27 54.68 21.83
C THR A 514 -9.23 53.51 21.63
N SER A 515 -8.83 52.27 21.96
CA SER A 515 -9.70 51.09 21.86
C SER A 515 -10.87 51.19 22.85
N ARG A 516 -12.11 51.20 22.33
CA ARG A 516 -13.36 51.29 23.11
C ARG A 516 -14.42 50.31 22.64
N ARG A 517 -14.33 49.85 21.40
CA ARG A 517 -15.31 48.97 20.77
C ARG A 517 -14.68 47.63 20.45
N GLN A 518 -15.50 46.60 20.33
CA GLN A 518 -15.01 45.25 20.10
C GLN A 518 -14.23 45.15 18.77
N GLU A 519 -14.58 45.96 17.77
CA GLU A 519 -13.84 46.10 16.52
C GLU A 519 -12.41 46.67 16.68
N ASP A 520 -12.05 47.29 17.81
CA ASP A 520 -10.74 47.92 18.04
C ASP A 520 -9.66 46.94 18.55
N VAL A 521 -9.90 45.62 18.45
CA VAL A 521 -9.04 44.57 19.02
C VAL A 521 -7.58 44.63 18.54
N ASP A 522 -7.37 45.04 17.29
CA ASP A 522 -6.05 45.13 16.67
C ASP A 522 -5.39 46.51 16.80
N ASN A 523 -6.07 47.50 17.39
CA ASN A 523 -5.59 48.89 17.43
C ASN A 523 -4.28 49.02 18.23
N PHE A 524 -4.19 48.39 19.41
CA PHE A 524 -2.96 48.38 20.20
C PHE A 524 -1.79 47.72 19.44
N GLY A 525 -2.04 46.59 18.78
CA GLY A 525 -1.05 45.93 17.94
C GLY A 525 -0.64 46.78 16.72
N THR A 526 -1.53 47.59 16.19
CA THR A 526 -1.27 48.51 15.07
C THR A 526 -0.39 49.67 15.51
N ILE A 527 -0.68 50.28 16.66
CA ILE A 527 0.15 51.33 17.26
C ILE A 527 1.58 50.83 17.48
N LEU A 528 1.75 49.62 18.01
CA LEU A 528 3.08 49.02 18.23
C LEU A 528 3.89 48.84 16.94
N ARG A 529 3.25 48.60 15.79
CA ARG A 529 3.94 48.41 14.49
C ARG A 529 4.55 49.70 13.93
N GLU A 530 4.16 50.87 14.45
CA GLU A 530 4.76 52.16 14.06
C GLU A 530 6.14 52.38 14.68
N TYR A 531 6.49 51.61 15.71
CA TYR A 531 7.75 51.76 16.44
C TYR A 531 8.85 50.87 15.85
N PRO A 532 10.13 51.29 15.97
CA PRO A 532 11.26 50.46 15.58
C PRO A 532 11.39 49.23 16.47
N VAL A 533 11.87 48.13 15.88
CA VAL A 533 12.36 46.96 16.62
C VAL A 533 13.52 47.41 17.54
N ASP A 534 13.61 46.81 18.72
CA ASP A 534 14.57 47.15 19.78
C ASP A 534 14.43 48.56 20.38
N GLY A 535 13.38 49.30 20.00
CA GLY A 535 13.01 50.56 20.64
C GLY A 535 12.52 50.36 22.08
N THR A 536 12.52 51.41 22.89
CA THR A 536 11.91 51.40 24.23
C THR A 536 10.72 52.35 24.23
N VAL A 537 9.60 51.91 24.76
CA VAL A 537 8.37 52.71 24.89
C VAL A 537 8.00 52.87 26.36
N GLU A 538 7.47 54.04 26.72
CA GLU A 538 6.90 54.32 28.03
C GLU A 538 5.41 53.99 28.02
N LEU A 539 4.99 53.17 28.98
CA LEU A 539 3.65 52.62 29.04
C LEU A 539 2.95 53.10 30.32
N GLU A 540 1.90 53.91 30.17
CA GLU A 540 1.04 54.33 31.28
C GLU A 540 -0.09 53.31 31.42
N LEU A 541 -0.21 52.70 32.61
CA LEU A 541 -1.19 51.66 32.89
C LEU A 541 -1.86 51.84 34.27
N LEU A 542 -2.96 51.12 34.49
CA LEU A 542 -3.58 50.93 35.80
C LEU A 542 -3.36 49.49 36.27
N ARG A 543 -2.88 49.35 37.50
CA ARG A 543 -2.83 48.07 38.23
C ARG A 543 -3.65 48.20 39.50
N GLU A 544 -4.66 47.35 39.65
CA GLU A 544 -5.60 47.40 40.78
C GLU A 544 -6.19 48.81 41.01
N GLY A 545 -6.46 49.53 39.92
CA GLY A 545 -7.00 50.90 39.95
C GLY A 545 -5.99 52.01 40.24
N LYS A 546 -4.72 51.70 40.49
CA LYS A 546 -3.65 52.68 40.74
C LYS A 546 -2.83 52.95 39.46
N PRO A 547 -2.49 54.21 39.15
CA PRO A 547 -1.65 54.54 38.00
C PRO A 547 -0.20 54.09 38.21
N LEU A 548 0.39 53.53 37.15
CA LEU A 548 1.78 53.10 37.09
C LEU A 548 2.34 53.43 35.70
N THR A 549 3.62 53.80 35.65
CA THR A 549 4.35 54.03 34.40
C THR A 549 5.53 53.06 34.34
N LEU A 550 5.63 52.29 33.26
CA LEU A 550 6.70 51.30 33.05
C LEU A 550 7.41 51.57 31.72
N LYS A 551 8.72 51.33 31.67
CA LYS A 551 9.47 51.32 30.42
C LYS A 551 9.55 49.90 29.89
N MET A 552 9.17 49.71 28.64
CA MET A 552 9.11 48.41 27.98
C MET A 552 9.94 48.44 26.70
N ALA A 553 10.90 47.51 26.59
CA ALA A 553 11.60 47.30 25.34
C ALA A 553 10.65 46.60 24.34
N LEU A 554 10.65 47.03 23.08
CA LEU A 554 9.99 46.34 21.98
C LEU A 554 10.98 45.39 21.35
N ARG A 555 10.55 44.17 21.05
CA ARG A 555 11.40 43.16 20.42
C ARG A 555 10.91 42.86 19.02
N GLU A 556 11.73 42.19 18.24
CA GLU A 556 11.25 41.59 17.02
C GLU A 556 10.20 40.53 17.36
N ARG A 557 9.02 40.59 16.72
CA ARG A 557 8.04 39.51 16.84
C ARG A 557 8.70 38.20 16.40
N PRO A 558 8.58 37.08 17.13
CA PRO A 558 8.99 35.78 16.60
C PRO A 558 8.34 35.48 15.24
N ALA A 559 9.03 34.69 14.41
CA ALA A 559 8.49 34.30 13.10
C ALA A 559 7.17 33.53 13.30
N PRO A 560 6.08 33.92 12.59
CA PRO A 560 4.85 33.15 12.59
C PRO A 560 5.10 31.72 12.17
N THR A 561 4.41 30.81 12.85
CA THR A 561 4.51 29.37 12.64
C THR A 561 4.44 28.90 11.17
N PRO A 562 3.55 29.45 10.29
CA PRO A 562 3.49 29.06 8.87
C PRO A 562 4.70 29.50 8.02
N GLU A 563 5.49 30.46 8.51
CA GLU A 563 6.63 31.04 7.79
C GLU A 563 7.96 30.34 8.15
N LEU A 564 7.93 29.40 9.09
CA LEU A 564 9.13 28.66 9.50
C LEU A 564 9.58 27.68 8.41
N PRO A 565 10.90 27.55 8.16
CA PRO A 565 11.43 26.57 7.24
C PRO A 565 10.93 25.15 7.55
N SER A 566 10.53 24.45 6.49
CA SER A 566 10.09 23.05 6.58
C SER A 566 11.09 22.14 5.90
N VAL A 567 11.27 20.95 6.46
CA VAL A 567 11.94 19.80 5.85
C VAL A 567 10.84 18.90 5.33
N ARG A 568 10.78 18.79 4.01
CA ARG A 568 10.02 17.74 3.33
C ARG A 568 10.99 16.61 2.97
N ASP A 569 10.63 15.40 3.33
CA ASP A 569 11.32 14.19 2.92
C ASP A 569 10.35 13.32 2.11
N LEU A 570 10.56 13.27 0.79
CA LEU A 570 9.74 12.48 -0.14
C LEU A 570 10.00 10.97 -0.02
N ARG A 571 11.17 10.59 0.49
CA ARG A 571 11.61 9.19 0.59
C ARG A 571 10.86 8.51 1.73
N LEU A 572 10.81 9.17 2.89
CA LEU A 572 10.06 8.72 4.06
C LEU A 572 8.61 9.19 4.08
N GLY A 573 8.26 10.20 3.27
CA GLY A 573 6.88 10.66 3.05
C GLY A 573 6.31 11.52 4.18
N PHE A 574 7.06 12.50 4.67
CA PHE A 574 6.53 13.46 5.63
C PHE A 574 7.12 14.86 5.45
N THR A 575 6.42 15.85 6.01
CA THR A 575 6.89 17.22 6.14
C THR A 575 6.89 17.60 7.60
N ALA A 576 8.00 18.13 8.10
CA ALA A 576 8.10 18.72 9.42
C ALA A 576 8.71 20.11 9.34
N ARG A 577 8.46 20.94 10.35
CA ARG A 577 9.07 22.28 10.48
C ARG A 577 9.56 22.47 11.91
N SER A 578 10.50 23.39 12.12
CA SER A 578 10.93 23.72 13.48
C SER A 578 9.74 24.15 14.35
N LEU A 579 9.82 23.84 15.65
CA LEU A 579 8.88 24.36 16.62
C LEU A 579 8.97 25.88 16.71
N GLY A 580 7.86 26.56 16.47
CA GLY A 580 7.72 28.01 16.53
C GLY A 580 7.38 28.53 17.92
N PHE A 581 7.49 29.83 18.10
CA PHE A 581 7.10 30.48 19.35
C PHE A 581 5.62 30.23 19.67
N ASP A 582 4.74 30.44 18.68
CA ASP A 582 3.29 30.24 18.89
C ASP A 582 2.97 28.77 19.19
N ASP A 583 3.66 27.79 18.59
CA ASP A 583 3.45 26.37 18.93
C ASP A 583 3.72 26.07 20.40
N ARG A 584 4.75 26.69 21.00
CA ARG A 584 5.09 26.48 22.42
C ARG A 584 4.02 27.06 23.32
N VAL A 585 3.54 28.26 22.99
CA VAL A 585 2.49 28.94 23.75
C VAL A 585 1.18 28.16 23.67
N ASP A 586 0.74 27.81 22.45
CA ASP A 586 -0.54 27.14 22.20
C ASP A 586 -0.59 25.74 22.82
N ARG A 587 0.57 25.07 22.92
CA ARG A 587 0.68 23.71 23.47
C ARG A 587 1.14 23.68 24.93
N GLY A 588 1.38 24.84 25.55
CA GLY A 588 1.87 24.93 26.94
C GLY A 588 3.24 24.27 27.15
N LEU A 589 4.09 24.28 26.11
CA LEU A 589 5.44 23.70 26.17
C LEU A 589 6.39 24.67 26.88
N ARG A 590 7.47 24.13 27.45
CA ARG A 590 8.56 24.95 28.00
C ARG A 590 9.20 25.77 26.88
N GLU A 591 9.73 26.95 27.21
CA GLU A 591 10.45 27.78 26.23
C GLU A 591 11.62 27.07 25.58
N SER A 592 12.36 26.27 26.36
CA SER A 592 13.48 25.47 25.88
C SER A 592 13.06 24.22 25.10
N ALA A 593 11.76 23.98 24.89
CA ALA A 593 11.30 22.85 24.10
C ALA A 593 11.85 22.96 22.67
N GLN A 594 12.43 21.86 22.22
CA GLN A 594 13.12 21.71 20.96
C GLN A 594 12.47 20.57 20.18
N GLY A 595 12.61 20.60 18.85
CA GLY A 595 12.03 19.56 17.99
C GLY A 595 11.51 20.11 16.67
N ALA A 596 11.10 19.19 15.82
CA ALA A 596 10.43 19.48 14.57
C ALA A 596 9.00 18.94 14.61
N ILE A 597 8.00 19.82 14.44
CA ILE A 597 6.60 19.41 14.41
C ILE A 597 6.23 18.90 13.01
N VAL A 598 5.62 17.72 12.98
CA VAL A 598 5.11 17.09 11.76
C VAL A 598 3.85 17.81 11.31
N THR A 599 3.87 18.32 10.09
CA THR A 599 2.76 19.09 9.49
C THR A 599 2.01 18.28 8.43
N LYS A 600 2.68 17.31 7.82
CA LYS A 600 2.09 16.41 6.84
C LYS A 600 2.74 15.04 6.97
N VAL A 601 1.91 14.00 6.93
CA VAL A 601 2.35 12.62 6.72
C VAL A 601 1.63 12.12 5.49
N GLU A 602 2.40 11.63 4.53
CA GLU A 602 1.88 11.05 3.31
C GLU A 602 1.31 9.67 3.62
N ARG A 603 0.03 9.44 3.32
CA ARG A 603 -0.58 8.12 3.49
C ARG A 603 0.23 7.05 2.77
N SER A 604 0.34 5.87 3.36
CA SER A 604 1.01 4.72 2.75
C SER A 604 2.51 4.98 2.51
N SER A 605 3.14 5.85 3.31
CA SER A 605 4.60 6.12 3.30
C SER A 605 5.31 5.42 4.45
N TRP A 606 6.65 5.40 4.46
CA TRP A 606 7.41 4.82 5.58
C TRP A 606 7.12 5.53 6.90
N ALA A 607 6.94 6.85 6.89
CA ALA A 607 6.56 7.60 8.08
C ALA A 607 5.15 7.22 8.58
N ASP A 608 4.19 7.03 7.67
CA ASP A 608 2.83 6.60 8.02
C ASP A 608 2.80 5.17 8.57
N LEU A 609 3.54 4.25 7.93
CA LEU A 609 3.69 2.86 8.37
C LEU A 609 4.37 2.77 9.74
N ALA A 610 5.35 3.62 10.02
CA ALA A 610 5.96 3.76 11.35
C ALA A 610 4.97 4.32 12.41
N GLY A 611 3.81 4.83 11.98
CA GLY A 611 2.80 5.41 12.86
C GLY A 611 3.03 6.88 13.22
N LEU A 612 3.85 7.59 12.42
CA LEU A 612 4.05 9.04 12.55
C LEU A 612 2.75 9.76 12.19
N ARG A 613 2.39 10.79 12.96
CA ARG A 613 1.14 11.53 12.77
C ARG A 613 1.39 13.02 12.65
N ILE A 614 0.46 13.69 11.98
CA ILE A 614 0.38 15.15 12.01
C ILE A 614 0.28 15.60 13.47
N SER A 615 0.98 16.68 13.82
CA SER A 615 1.15 17.22 15.17
C SER A 615 2.08 16.46 16.13
N ASP A 616 2.70 15.36 15.70
CA ASP A 616 3.82 14.78 16.46
C ASP A 616 5.01 15.75 16.46
N ILE A 617 5.72 15.84 17.59
CA ILE A 617 6.98 16.58 17.68
C ILE A 617 8.12 15.57 17.59
N LEU A 618 8.89 15.57 16.51
CA LEU A 618 10.12 14.79 16.40
C LEU A 618 11.18 15.37 17.34
N VAL A 619 11.60 14.55 18.30
CA VAL A 619 12.61 14.88 19.30
C VAL A 619 13.95 14.25 18.95
N SER A 620 13.98 13.04 18.40
CA SER A 620 15.20 12.42 17.91
C SER A 620 14.96 11.45 16.75
N VAL A 621 16.00 11.24 15.94
CA VAL A 621 16.06 10.24 14.86
C VAL A 621 17.31 9.39 15.07
N ASN A 622 17.17 8.08 15.29
CA ASN A 622 18.27 7.17 15.65
C ASN A 622 19.18 7.76 16.77
N SER A 623 18.55 8.26 17.83
CA SER A 623 19.20 8.92 18.97
C SER A 623 19.91 10.24 18.66
N GLN A 624 19.88 10.74 17.41
CA GLN A 624 20.34 12.09 17.09
C GLN A 624 19.26 13.10 17.50
N PRO A 625 19.54 14.05 18.41
CA PRO A 625 18.56 15.05 18.83
C PRO A 625 18.16 15.95 17.68
N ILE A 626 16.86 16.19 17.55
CA ILE A 626 16.29 17.15 16.61
C ILE A 626 15.96 18.43 17.39
N THR A 627 16.66 19.51 17.06
CA THR A 627 16.44 20.82 17.69
C THR A 627 15.67 21.77 16.77
N ASP A 628 15.79 21.55 15.48
CA ASP A 628 15.28 22.38 14.40
C ASP A 628 15.27 21.60 13.07
N ASN A 629 14.94 22.28 11.98
CA ASN A 629 14.92 21.74 10.64
C ASN A 629 16.33 21.42 10.09
N VAL A 630 17.39 22.11 10.54
CA VAL A 630 18.77 21.88 10.09
C VAL A 630 19.30 20.56 10.66
N SER A 631 19.12 20.35 11.96
CA SER A 631 19.42 19.09 12.65
C SER A 631 18.57 17.94 12.11
N LEU A 632 17.27 18.17 11.82
CA LEU A 632 16.43 17.18 11.16
C LEU A 632 16.98 16.78 9.78
N ARG A 633 17.28 17.76 8.91
CA ARG A 633 17.83 17.48 7.58
C ARG A 633 19.12 16.66 7.69
N LYS A 634 20.03 17.07 8.58
CA LYS A 634 21.30 16.36 8.80
C LYS A 634 21.10 14.93 9.30
N ALA A 635 20.16 14.71 10.22
CA ALA A 635 19.85 13.37 10.73
C ALA A 635 19.26 12.48 9.64
N LEU A 636 18.35 13.02 8.81
CA LEU A 636 17.81 12.30 7.66
C LEU A 636 18.91 11.97 6.65
N ASP A 637 19.76 12.93 6.29
CA ASP A 637 20.87 12.69 5.35
C ASP A 637 21.85 11.62 5.86
N ALA A 638 22.09 11.57 7.18
CA ALA A 638 22.87 10.52 7.81
C ALA A 638 22.18 9.14 7.69
N LEU A 639 20.86 9.05 7.90
CA LEU A 639 20.12 7.79 7.69
C LEU A 639 20.34 7.21 6.29
N PHE A 640 20.20 8.04 5.26
CA PHE A 640 20.35 7.59 3.87
C PHE A 640 21.79 7.25 3.49
N LYS A 641 22.76 7.86 4.17
CA LYS A 641 24.18 7.52 4.01
C LYS A 641 24.52 6.20 4.69
N ASP A 642 24.08 6.02 5.93
CA ASP A 642 24.48 4.90 6.79
C ASP A 642 23.63 3.64 6.55
N ARG A 643 22.44 3.82 5.97
CA ARG A 643 21.47 2.75 5.64
C ARG A 643 21.26 1.74 6.80
N PRO A 644 20.91 2.20 8.01
CA PRO A 644 20.72 1.32 9.15
C PRO A 644 19.54 0.37 8.90
N GLN A 645 19.62 -0.85 9.46
CA GLN A 645 18.51 -1.81 9.34
C GLN A 645 17.23 -1.29 10.00
N HIS A 646 17.36 -0.67 11.18
CA HIS A 646 16.25 -0.11 11.95
C HIS A 646 16.35 1.41 12.02
N VAL A 647 15.21 2.08 11.83
CA VAL A 647 15.07 3.52 12.04
C VAL A 647 14.07 3.76 13.16
N VAL A 648 14.48 4.55 14.15
CA VAL A 648 13.67 4.90 15.31
C VAL A 648 13.47 6.41 15.34
N PHE A 649 12.20 6.84 15.30
CA PHE A 649 11.80 8.19 15.62
C PHE A 649 11.31 8.24 17.06
N GLN A 650 11.92 9.11 17.86
CA GLN A 650 11.35 9.49 19.15
C GLN A 650 10.47 10.71 18.94
N VAL A 651 9.19 10.60 19.30
CA VAL A 651 8.23 11.68 19.13
C VAL A 651 7.49 11.98 20.42
N GLU A 652 7.11 13.24 20.62
CA GLU A 652 6.13 13.65 21.62
C GLU A 652 4.76 13.82 20.97
N ARG A 653 3.76 13.15 21.55
CA ARG A 653 2.36 13.20 21.12
C ARG A 653 1.50 13.64 22.30
N GLY A 654 1.11 14.91 22.29
CA GLY A 654 0.45 15.50 23.46
C GLY A 654 1.41 15.61 24.63
N ILE A 655 1.17 14.86 25.71
CA ILE A 655 2.00 14.86 26.93
C ILE A 655 2.86 13.60 27.07
N THR A 656 2.81 12.67 26.11
CA THR A 656 3.55 11.41 26.16
C THR A 656 4.63 11.35 25.09
N GLY A 657 5.80 10.84 25.47
CA GLY A 657 6.82 10.42 24.52
C GLY A 657 6.52 9.01 24.01
N THR A 658 6.79 8.74 22.74
CA THR A 658 6.72 7.41 22.13
C THR A 658 7.88 7.19 21.16
N PHE A 659 8.16 5.92 20.88
CA PHE A 659 9.17 5.51 19.91
C PHE A 659 8.45 4.81 18.76
N LEU A 660 8.76 5.24 17.55
CA LEU A 660 8.22 4.71 16.32
C LEU A 660 9.37 4.07 15.56
N GLU A 661 9.34 2.75 15.43
CA GLU A 661 10.39 1.98 14.77
C GLU A 661 9.88 1.41 13.44
N PHE A 662 10.73 1.41 12.42
CA PHE A 662 10.47 0.77 11.13
C PHE A 662 11.77 0.30 10.47
N GLU A 663 11.67 -0.69 9.59
CA GLU A 663 12.78 -1.26 8.81
C GLU A 663 12.63 -0.86 7.34
N PRO A 664 13.27 0.24 6.89
CA PRO A 664 13.15 0.69 5.50
C PRO A 664 13.91 -0.23 4.54
N ASN A 665 13.30 -0.50 3.37
CA ASN A 665 14.03 -1.05 2.23
C ASN A 665 14.78 0.08 1.51
N TRP A 666 16.09 0.19 1.75
CA TRP A 666 16.92 1.27 1.22
C TRP A 666 17.02 1.29 -0.30
N ASP A 667 16.94 0.13 -0.95
CA ASP A 667 17.07 0.05 -2.42
C ASP A 667 15.82 0.65 -3.09
N LEU A 668 14.62 0.40 -2.54
CA LEU A 668 13.37 1.00 -3.02
C LEU A 668 13.27 2.52 -2.74
N LEU A 669 13.92 2.98 -1.68
CA LEU A 669 13.98 4.40 -1.36
C LEU A 669 14.85 5.20 -2.33
N GLU A 670 15.87 4.57 -2.92
CA GLU A 670 16.74 5.20 -3.92
C GLU A 670 16.12 5.22 -5.33
N GLU A 671 15.35 4.21 -5.72
CA GLU A 671 14.67 4.20 -7.04
C GLU A 671 13.71 5.39 -7.22
N ASN A 672 13.15 5.91 -6.12
CA ASN A 672 12.29 7.10 -6.11
C ASN A 672 13.06 8.43 -5.94
N SER A 673 14.37 8.37 -5.74
CA SER A 673 15.23 9.56 -5.58
C SER A 673 15.83 9.96 -6.92
N VAL A 674 15.47 11.14 -7.40
CA VAL A 674 16.19 11.76 -8.52
C VAL A 674 17.57 12.15 -7.99
N LYS A 675 18.64 11.52 -8.50
CA LYS A 675 19.99 12.11 -8.43
C LYS A 675 20.10 13.28 -9.38
#